data_AF-A0A859QLR5-F1
#
_entry.id   AF-A0A859QLR5-F1
#
_cell.length_a   1.000
_cell.length_b   1.000
_cell.length_c   1.000
_cell.angle_alpha   90.00
_cell.angle_beta   90.00
_cell.angle_gamma   90.00
#
_symmetry.space_group_name_H-M   'P 1'
#
loop_
_entity.id
_entity.type
_entity.pdbx_description
1 polymer ?
#
loop_
_entity_poly.entity_id
_entity_poly.type
_entity_poly.pdbx_seq_one_letter_code
_entity_poly.pdbx_strand_id
1 'polypeptide(L)'
;MDNPLTATKAEPPARVRRSAASANPLGIIVDLLPPGFPTRPGTRIRPTTLTIHNTDNASPGADAQAHNRYIRSRDAVTRRVSWHFTVDDNYIYQHLPINEAGWHAHAAANASSIGIEICMHRGMNEAAAYDRAARLCAFLGMQLGIAMPAGLRQHHDWTGKNCPSVLRGRPDGWRMFQARVATYIGGSRRQATPGVSFAAAARAAAGEQPLEADDEFASIDRHFAAHADAVAPAAEQALPIPTGDPIAFATSTAATTYWPVVTRHSRALEVNTRLVGGDASGANPSRRFLADRSGGARYHCAIDLYCSEGDAVVAVEDGKIVNFYHFYQNTYALLVQHDGYVINYGEVAPNSLSALGLRIGDRVNAGQRIGTIGRLNMLHFETYSSGTTKNYSWPKTNPRPSRLRNPSQLLLDLAASAVRLDPDQVVMPRIADLREGVRTISMPPIAFTPASLPAMDGKDWHTFGEGIREWRYDDRGLAIRENGEITQQRWEESLDTMHKMMEYMGVPLLAASAKHGIPPALLMMTVATETHIYKNSKFTGPKTFRWEAHVENDDVDPPTLGDYSAGPMQSLGTTARWVMRSKGEQYGLDYDPFGVAPVYPAKPDPKPAHHPLYDFATNLDLGAAEIRIRLHKSSLDPILVAAAFNAGGLYGSAHSRWGLRAHGDHLDRAGKWYGDACAYLIEIGVV
;
A
#
# COMPACT_ATOMS: atom_id res chain seq x y z
N MET A 1 -1.33 -62.29 -43.41
CA MET A 1 -1.47 -61.49 -44.64
C MET A 1 -2.17 -60.18 -44.36
N ASP A 2 -1.51 -59.05 -44.17
CA ASP A 2 -0.24 -58.71 -43.52
C ASP A 2 -0.08 -57.18 -43.65
N ASN A 3 0.58 -56.59 -42.64
CA ASN A 3 1.04 -55.19 -42.55
C ASN A 3 1.87 -54.76 -43.80
N PRO A 4 2.18 -53.46 -44.08
CA PRO A 4 2.72 -52.54 -43.06
C PRO A 4 2.48 -50.99 -43.17
N LEU A 5 2.48 -50.37 -41.99
CA LEU A 5 3.23 -49.14 -41.59
C LEU A 5 3.30 -47.90 -42.52
N THR A 6 2.84 -46.75 -42.00
CA THR A 6 3.58 -45.47 -42.08
C THR A 6 3.62 -44.76 -40.72
N ALA A 7 4.69 -44.00 -40.48
CA ALA A 7 5.12 -43.61 -39.12
C ALA A 7 4.46 -42.34 -38.57
N THR A 8 4.21 -42.34 -37.25
CA THR A 8 3.86 -41.16 -36.46
C THR A 8 5.06 -40.22 -36.28
N LYS A 9 4.92 -38.95 -36.66
CA LYS A 9 5.77 -37.86 -36.16
C LYS A 9 5.13 -37.27 -34.90
N ALA A 10 5.91 -37.18 -33.82
CA ALA A 10 5.49 -36.50 -32.60
C ALA A 10 5.71 -34.99 -32.70
N GLU A 11 4.73 -34.19 -32.29
CA GLU A 11 4.93 -32.76 -32.00
C GLU A 11 5.48 -32.58 -30.57
N PRO A 12 6.33 -31.57 -30.32
CA PRO A 12 6.90 -31.32 -28.99
C PRO A 12 5.86 -30.66 -28.06
N PRO A 13 5.88 -30.95 -26.75
CA PRO A 13 4.93 -30.38 -25.80
C PRO A 13 5.12 -28.86 -25.64
N ALA A 14 4.00 -28.15 -25.51
CA ALA A 14 3.96 -26.70 -25.42
C ALA A 14 4.76 -26.15 -24.22
N ARG A 15 5.59 -25.13 -24.48
CA ARG A 15 6.34 -24.40 -23.45
C ARG A 15 5.35 -23.66 -22.53
N VAL A 16 5.19 -24.14 -21.30
CA VAL A 16 4.44 -23.43 -20.25
C VAL A 16 5.09 -22.06 -20.02
N ARG A 17 4.37 -20.99 -20.38
CA ARG A 17 4.76 -19.62 -20.02
C ARG A 17 4.52 -19.45 -18.52
N ARG A 18 5.59 -19.31 -17.73
CA ARG A 18 5.48 -18.83 -16.34
C ARG A 18 4.96 -17.39 -16.38
N SER A 19 3.79 -17.14 -15.80
CA SER A 19 3.29 -15.79 -15.52
C SER A 19 4.19 -15.15 -14.47
N ALA A 20 4.61 -13.90 -14.71
CA ALA A 20 5.39 -13.13 -13.75
C ALA A 20 4.51 -12.71 -12.57
N ALA A 21 5.06 -12.79 -11.35
CA ALA A 21 4.40 -12.39 -10.13
C ALA A 21 4.89 -11.00 -9.66
N SER A 22 3.96 -10.20 -9.11
CA SER A 22 4.13 -9.05 -8.20
C SER A 22 5.25 -8.02 -8.48
N ALA A 23 4.88 -6.76 -8.71
CA ALA A 23 5.80 -5.64 -8.89
C ALA A 23 5.72 -4.59 -7.76
N ASN A 24 6.34 -4.89 -6.62
CA ASN A 24 6.96 -3.87 -5.76
C ASN A 24 8.38 -3.64 -6.34
N PRO A 25 8.91 -2.41 -6.50
CA PRO A 25 10.19 -2.15 -7.16
C PRO A 25 11.42 -2.88 -6.58
N LEU A 26 11.36 -3.42 -5.35
CA LEU A 26 12.34 -4.38 -4.81
C LEU A 26 11.75 -5.74 -4.38
N GLY A 27 10.44 -5.95 -4.54
CA GLY A 27 9.77 -7.17 -4.08
C GLY A 27 9.83 -7.38 -2.56
N ILE A 28 9.81 -6.28 -1.78
CA ILE A 28 9.82 -6.38 -0.31
C ILE A 28 8.46 -6.87 0.18
N ILE A 29 8.48 -8.02 0.84
CA ILE A 29 7.36 -8.60 1.57
C ILE A 29 7.47 -8.13 3.02
N VAL A 30 6.54 -7.29 3.46
CA VAL A 30 6.51 -6.79 4.83
C VAL A 30 5.73 -7.76 5.71
N ASP A 31 6.40 -8.40 6.66
CA ASP A 31 5.79 -9.28 7.65
C ASP A 31 6.44 -9.00 9.01
N LEU A 32 6.00 -7.89 9.61
CA LEU A 32 6.56 -7.38 10.86
C LEU A 32 6.19 -8.28 12.06
N LEU A 33 7.15 -8.50 12.94
CA LEU A 33 6.86 -9.00 14.28
C LEU A 33 5.87 -8.06 14.98
N PRO A 34 4.83 -8.55 15.67
CA PRO A 34 3.84 -7.66 16.30
C PRO A 34 4.47 -6.84 17.45
N PRO A 35 3.94 -5.64 17.78
CA PRO A 35 4.40 -4.88 18.93
C PRO A 35 4.35 -5.73 20.22
N GLY A 36 5.40 -5.68 21.02
CA GLY A 36 5.53 -6.50 22.23
C GLY A 36 5.88 -7.97 22.00
N PHE A 37 6.10 -8.42 20.76
CA PHE A 37 6.59 -9.78 20.50
C PHE A 37 7.96 -10.00 21.16
N PRO A 38 8.28 -11.18 21.73
CA PRO A 38 9.49 -11.32 22.56
C PRO A 38 10.83 -11.08 21.86
N THR A 39 10.90 -11.16 20.52
CA THR A 39 12.08 -10.77 19.72
C THR A 39 11.98 -9.35 19.13
N ARG A 40 10.89 -8.60 19.33
CA ARG A 40 10.73 -7.19 18.93
C ARG A 40 10.91 -6.27 20.16
N PRO A 41 12.06 -5.59 20.31
CA PRO A 41 12.38 -4.82 21.52
C PRO A 41 11.50 -3.58 21.74
N GLY A 42 10.92 -3.02 20.69
CA GLY A 42 10.11 -1.78 20.74
C GLY A 42 10.91 -0.50 21.00
N THR A 43 12.18 -0.59 21.40
CA THR A 43 13.08 0.56 21.62
C THR A 43 13.21 1.38 20.34
N ARG A 44 12.82 2.66 20.37
CA ARG A 44 12.94 3.55 19.21
C ARG A 44 14.41 3.88 18.89
N ILE A 45 14.75 3.93 17.61
CA ILE A 45 16.06 4.34 17.12
C ILE A 45 15.94 5.34 15.96
N ARG A 46 16.99 6.13 15.74
CA ARG A 46 17.24 6.84 14.48
C ARG A 46 18.46 6.19 13.83
N PRO A 47 18.31 5.32 12.81
CA PRO A 47 19.43 4.59 12.26
C PRO A 47 20.42 5.52 11.55
N THR A 48 21.71 5.34 11.84
CA THR A 48 22.82 6.06 11.19
C THR A 48 23.70 5.13 10.35
N THR A 49 23.45 3.82 10.41
CA THR A 49 24.20 2.78 9.68
C THR A 49 23.30 1.62 9.25
N LEU A 50 23.77 0.82 8.29
CA LEU A 50 23.18 -0.48 7.95
C LEU A 50 24.21 -1.58 8.28
N THR A 51 23.83 -2.58 9.08
CA THR A 51 24.71 -3.70 9.45
C THR A 51 24.38 -4.93 8.61
N ILE A 52 25.36 -5.41 7.85
CA ILE A 52 25.24 -6.57 6.97
C ILE A 52 25.65 -7.83 7.72
N HIS A 53 24.85 -8.88 7.54
CA HIS A 53 25.05 -10.21 8.09
C HIS A 53 24.95 -11.29 7.00
N ASN A 54 25.46 -12.47 7.30
CA ASN A 54 25.08 -13.70 6.63
C ASN A 54 24.41 -14.63 7.64
N THR A 55 23.41 -15.37 7.19
CA THR A 55 22.62 -16.24 8.06
C THR A 55 23.40 -17.43 8.63
N ASP A 56 24.59 -17.70 8.08
CA ASP A 56 25.45 -18.85 8.38
C ASP A 56 24.73 -20.22 8.25
N ASN A 57 23.59 -20.24 7.54
CA ASN A 57 22.74 -21.42 7.37
C ASN A 57 22.76 -21.92 5.90
N ALA A 58 23.57 -22.95 5.66
CA ALA A 58 23.73 -23.56 4.34
C ALA A 58 22.63 -24.60 3.98
N SER A 59 21.69 -24.87 4.88
CA SER A 59 20.66 -25.92 4.73
C SER A 59 19.72 -25.63 3.57
N PRO A 60 19.44 -26.57 2.65
CA PRO A 60 18.48 -26.36 1.56
C PRO A 60 17.13 -25.87 2.08
N GLY A 61 16.58 -24.82 1.47
CA GLY A 61 15.32 -24.19 1.91
C GLY A 61 15.45 -23.23 3.10
N ALA A 62 16.67 -22.89 3.53
CA ALA A 62 16.91 -21.77 4.46
C ALA A 62 16.87 -20.41 3.71
N ASP A 63 15.76 -20.15 3.05
CA ASP A 63 15.45 -18.93 2.29
C ASP A 63 14.96 -17.78 3.20
N ALA A 64 14.63 -16.61 2.63
CA ALA A 64 14.17 -15.45 3.40
C ALA A 64 12.81 -15.69 4.07
N GLN A 65 11.93 -16.52 3.48
CA GLN A 65 10.67 -16.92 4.10
C GLN A 65 10.90 -17.86 5.29
N ALA A 66 11.89 -18.75 5.22
CA ALA A 66 12.30 -19.62 6.31
C ALA A 66 12.89 -18.82 7.49
N HIS A 67 13.69 -17.80 7.21
CA HIS A 67 14.20 -16.88 8.25
C HIS A 67 13.09 -16.02 8.84
N ASN A 68 12.11 -15.60 8.03
CA ASN A 68 10.89 -14.95 8.50
C ASN A 68 10.04 -15.85 9.41
N ARG A 69 9.99 -17.18 9.18
CA ARG A 69 9.42 -18.13 10.15
C ARG A 69 10.29 -18.29 11.40
N TYR A 70 11.62 -18.36 11.23
CA TYR A 70 12.57 -18.57 12.35
C TYR A 70 12.58 -17.42 13.36
N ILE A 71 12.51 -16.15 12.94
CA ILE A 71 12.54 -14.99 13.87
C ILE A 71 11.33 -14.95 14.83
N ARG A 72 10.27 -15.72 14.53
CA ARG A 72 9.08 -15.97 15.36
C ARG A 72 9.19 -17.22 16.24
N SER A 73 10.27 -17.99 16.13
CA SER A 73 10.42 -19.30 16.79
C SER A 73 10.90 -19.19 18.25
N ARG A 74 10.66 -20.25 19.03
CA ARG A 74 11.16 -20.35 20.42
C ARG A 74 12.68 -20.19 20.52
N ASP A 75 13.46 -20.68 19.54
CA ASP A 75 14.93 -20.50 19.54
C ASP A 75 15.32 -19.02 19.43
N ALA A 76 14.71 -18.29 18.49
CA ALA A 76 14.95 -16.87 18.33
C ALA A 76 14.56 -16.06 19.57
N VAL A 77 13.44 -16.42 20.22
CA VAL A 77 13.00 -15.86 21.51
C VAL A 77 14.00 -16.13 22.62
N THR A 78 14.40 -17.39 22.84
CA THR A 78 15.36 -17.79 23.88
C THR A 78 16.71 -17.11 23.70
N ARG A 79 17.18 -16.99 22.46
CA ARG A 79 18.45 -16.33 22.11
C ARG A 79 18.35 -14.82 22.06
N ARG A 80 17.14 -14.25 22.15
CA ARG A 80 16.85 -12.82 22.01
C ARG A 80 17.49 -12.23 20.75
N VAL A 81 17.20 -12.83 19.58
CA VAL A 81 17.74 -12.37 18.29
C VAL A 81 16.67 -11.82 17.35
N SER A 82 16.96 -10.69 16.71
CA SER A 82 16.12 -10.09 15.68
C SER A 82 16.83 -9.06 14.81
N TRP A 83 16.37 -8.92 13.58
CA TRP A 83 16.92 -8.01 12.56
C TRP A 83 15.78 -7.51 11.66
N HIS A 84 16.07 -6.53 10.81
CA HIS A 84 15.04 -5.79 10.08
C HIS A 84 14.67 -6.46 8.77
N PHE A 85 15.65 -6.96 8.01
CA PHE A 85 15.42 -7.55 6.69
C PHE A 85 16.17 -8.86 6.51
N THR A 86 15.55 -9.85 5.86
CA THR A 86 16.27 -10.98 5.26
C THR A 86 16.16 -10.93 3.74
N VAL A 87 17.24 -11.20 3.03
CA VAL A 87 17.34 -11.17 1.57
C VAL A 87 17.81 -12.53 1.04
N ASP A 88 17.11 -13.07 0.04
CA ASP A 88 17.57 -14.21 -0.76
C ASP A 88 17.62 -13.87 -2.26
N ASP A 89 17.75 -14.89 -3.11
CA ASP A 89 17.87 -14.75 -4.56
C ASP A 89 16.55 -14.47 -5.30
N ASN A 90 15.42 -14.52 -4.60
CA ASN A 90 14.07 -14.27 -5.09
C ASN A 90 13.37 -13.09 -4.37
N TYR A 91 13.43 -13.01 -3.04
CA TYR A 91 12.61 -12.15 -2.18
C TYR A 91 13.42 -11.31 -1.17
N ILE A 92 12.74 -10.31 -0.60
CA ILE A 92 13.15 -9.61 0.62
C ILE A 92 12.00 -9.74 1.62
N TYR A 93 12.27 -10.14 2.85
CA TYR A 93 11.31 -10.04 3.96
C TYR A 93 11.72 -8.94 4.93
N GLN A 94 10.76 -8.13 5.40
CA GLN A 94 10.96 -7.16 6.49
C GLN A 94 10.27 -7.64 7.77
N HIS A 95 11.01 -7.73 8.88
CA HIS A 95 10.53 -8.25 10.17
C HIS A 95 10.41 -7.19 11.28
N LEU A 96 11.12 -6.07 11.17
CA LEU A 96 11.08 -4.97 12.15
C LEU A 96 10.85 -3.62 11.47
N PRO A 97 10.14 -2.67 12.12
CA PRO A 97 10.15 -1.28 11.71
C PRO A 97 11.56 -0.70 11.71
N ILE A 98 11.89 0.10 10.70
CA ILE A 98 13.18 0.78 10.56
C ILE A 98 13.45 1.86 11.63
N ASN A 99 12.47 2.19 12.47
CA ASN A 99 12.60 3.13 13.58
C ASN A 99 12.61 2.42 14.95
N GLU A 100 12.81 1.11 14.99
CA GLU A 100 12.94 0.31 16.21
C GLU A 100 14.23 -0.52 16.20
N ALA A 101 14.81 -0.78 17.37
CA ALA A 101 15.98 -1.62 17.53
C ALA A 101 15.72 -3.08 17.12
N GLY A 102 16.71 -3.73 16.52
CA GLY A 102 16.79 -5.20 16.45
C GLY A 102 17.91 -5.71 17.34
N TRP A 103 17.80 -6.94 17.85
CA TRP A 103 18.89 -7.60 18.58
C TRP A 103 19.72 -8.47 17.63
N HIS A 104 20.61 -7.86 16.85
CA HIS A 104 21.40 -8.58 15.83
C HIS A 104 22.92 -8.51 16.03
N ALA A 105 23.44 -7.57 16.83
CA ALA A 105 24.87 -7.43 17.09
C ALA A 105 25.11 -6.80 18.48
N HIS A 106 26.13 -5.95 18.62
CA HIS A 106 26.44 -5.24 19.85
C HIS A 106 25.36 -4.22 20.25
N ALA A 107 25.29 -3.84 21.52
CA ALA A 107 24.34 -2.83 22.02
C ALA A 107 24.41 -1.51 21.23
N ALA A 108 25.60 -1.06 20.87
CA ALA A 108 25.81 0.13 20.03
C ALA A 108 25.18 -0.02 18.62
N ALA A 109 25.27 -1.21 18.02
CA ALA A 109 24.65 -1.49 16.73
C ALA A 109 23.12 -1.50 16.85
N ASN A 110 22.61 -2.20 17.86
CA ASN A 110 21.18 -2.35 18.11
C ASN A 110 20.51 -0.98 18.37
N ALA A 111 21.24 0.00 18.91
CA ALA A 111 20.77 1.37 19.16
C ALA A 111 20.83 2.31 17.94
N SER A 112 21.56 1.96 16.85
CA SER A 112 21.84 2.91 15.76
C SER A 112 21.89 2.30 14.35
N SER A 113 21.48 1.04 14.16
CA SER A 113 21.69 0.32 12.91
C SER A 113 20.50 -0.53 12.46
N ILE A 114 20.34 -0.64 11.14
CA ILE A 114 19.44 -1.59 10.50
C ILE A 114 20.19 -2.89 10.21
N GLY A 115 19.86 -3.98 10.91
CA GLY A 115 20.34 -5.32 10.58
C GLY A 115 19.71 -5.91 9.32
N ILE A 116 20.54 -6.33 8.36
CA ILE A 116 20.17 -6.99 7.09
C ILE A 116 20.88 -8.34 7.00
N GLU A 117 20.11 -9.43 7.04
CA GLU A 117 20.58 -10.80 6.82
C GLU A 117 20.56 -11.17 5.33
N ILE A 118 21.65 -11.76 4.84
CA ILE A 118 21.75 -12.30 3.47
C ILE A 118 21.85 -13.83 3.56
N CYS A 119 20.87 -14.51 2.98
CA CYS A 119 20.83 -15.97 2.93
C CYS A 119 22.05 -16.55 2.20
N MET A 120 22.42 -17.79 2.57
CA MET A 120 23.54 -18.52 1.96
C MET A 120 23.25 -20.03 1.82
N HIS A 121 21.98 -20.39 1.61
CA HIS A 121 21.57 -21.79 1.52
C HIS A 121 22.05 -22.46 0.24
N ARG A 122 22.32 -23.76 0.30
CA ARG A 122 22.68 -24.55 -0.88
C ARG A 122 21.56 -24.45 -1.93
N GLY A 123 21.94 -24.15 -3.17
CA GLY A 123 21.04 -24.09 -4.33
C GLY A 123 20.51 -22.71 -4.71
N MET A 124 20.75 -21.66 -3.92
CA MET A 124 20.37 -20.28 -4.28
C MET A 124 21.28 -19.68 -5.36
N ASN A 125 20.74 -18.75 -6.16
CA ASN A 125 21.54 -17.83 -6.96
C ASN A 125 22.13 -16.71 -6.08
N GLU A 126 23.25 -17.05 -5.44
CA GLU A 126 23.94 -16.17 -4.49
C GLU A 126 24.28 -14.79 -5.08
N ALA A 127 24.66 -14.72 -6.36
CA ALA A 127 24.96 -13.45 -7.03
C ALA A 127 23.73 -12.53 -7.13
N ALA A 128 22.54 -13.09 -7.36
CA ALA A 128 21.28 -12.35 -7.37
C ALA A 128 20.87 -11.89 -5.95
N ALA A 129 21.14 -12.70 -4.92
CA ALA A 129 20.89 -12.30 -3.54
C ALA A 129 21.76 -11.12 -3.09
N TYR A 130 23.05 -11.13 -3.41
CA TYR A 130 23.94 -9.99 -3.15
C TYR A 130 23.62 -8.76 -4.02
N ASP A 131 23.09 -8.95 -5.24
CA ASP A 131 22.57 -7.85 -6.06
C ASP A 131 21.37 -7.17 -5.39
N ARG A 132 20.38 -7.97 -4.99
CA ARG A 132 19.17 -7.54 -4.29
C ARG A 132 19.47 -6.89 -2.94
N ALA A 133 20.41 -7.46 -2.17
CA ALA A 133 20.85 -6.87 -0.90
C ALA A 133 21.57 -5.54 -1.12
N ALA A 134 22.39 -5.41 -2.17
CA ALA A 134 23.03 -4.15 -2.50
C ALA A 134 22.02 -3.06 -2.94
N ARG A 135 20.98 -3.45 -3.69
CA ARG A 135 19.86 -2.55 -4.04
C ARG A 135 19.05 -2.12 -2.81
N LEU A 136 18.76 -3.06 -1.89
CA LEU A 136 18.11 -2.77 -0.62
C LEU A 136 18.95 -1.78 0.22
N CYS A 137 20.27 -1.97 0.28
CA CYS A 137 21.16 -1.05 1.00
C CYS A 137 21.18 0.35 0.38
N ALA A 138 21.22 0.44 -0.96
CA ALA A 138 21.12 1.73 -1.65
C ALA A 138 19.77 2.42 -1.40
N PHE A 139 18.68 1.65 -1.49
CA PHE A 139 17.32 2.13 -1.19
C PHE A 139 17.20 2.65 0.24
N LEU A 140 17.54 1.83 1.25
CA LEU A 140 17.51 2.22 2.66
C LEU A 140 18.43 3.41 2.96
N GLY A 141 19.62 3.46 2.35
CA GLY A 141 20.53 4.60 2.47
C GLY A 141 19.91 5.91 1.99
N MET A 142 19.24 5.90 0.83
CA MET A 142 18.49 7.06 0.32
C MET A 142 17.29 7.42 1.21
N GLN A 143 16.49 6.43 1.64
CA GLN A 143 15.29 6.66 2.46
C GLN A 143 15.62 7.20 3.87
N LEU A 144 16.76 6.79 4.44
CA LEU A 144 17.17 7.16 5.81
C LEU A 144 18.18 8.32 5.86
N GLY A 145 18.60 8.86 4.71
CA GLY A 145 19.65 9.90 4.65
C GLY A 145 21.05 9.40 5.04
N ILE A 146 21.29 8.08 5.01
CA ILE A 146 22.57 7.48 5.38
C ILE A 146 23.49 7.43 4.17
N ALA A 147 24.64 8.13 4.24
CA ALA A 147 25.62 8.18 3.16
C ALA A 147 26.17 6.78 2.79
N MET A 148 25.75 6.25 1.65
CA MET A 148 26.18 4.94 1.14
C MET A 148 27.38 5.06 0.17
N PRO A 149 28.37 4.14 0.21
CA PRO A 149 28.47 2.95 1.07
C PRO A 149 29.10 3.21 2.45
N ALA A 150 29.42 4.47 2.80
CA ALA A 150 30.17 4.81 4.02
C ALA A 150 29.44 4.45 5.34
N GLY A 151 28.11 4.42 5.34
CA GLY A 151 27.27 3.97 6.45
C GLY A 151 27.06 2.45 6.53
N LEU A 152 27.66 1.65 5.65
CA LEU A 152 27.65 0.20 5.77
C LEU A 152 28.61 -0.26 6.87
N ARG A 153 28.17 -1.22 7.68
CA ARG A 153 28.98 -1.95 8.67
C ARG A 153 28.81 -3.45 8.48
N GLN A 154 29.83 -4.20 8.82
CA GLN A 154 29.75 -5.65 9.05
C GLN A 154 29.31 -5.90 10.50
N HIS A 155 28.71 -7.06 10.79
CA HIS A 155 28.61 -7.53 12.18
C HIS A 155 30.01 -7.54 12.85
N HIS A 156 31.04 -7.98 12.11
CA HIS A 156 32.44 -7.94 12.55
C HIS A 156 32.87 -6.58 13.14
N ASP A 157 32.42 -5.45 12.56
CA ASP A 157 32.84 -4.12 12.99
C ASP A 157 32.30 -3.76 14.40
N TRP A 158 31.33 -4.52 14.90
CA TRP A 158 30.69 -4.34 16.20
C TRP A 158 31.12 -5.35 17.27
N THR A 159 31.49 -6.58 16.89
CA THR A 159 31.74 -7.68 17.85
C THR A 159 32.98 -8.53 17.54
N GLY A 160 33.66 -8.31 16.41
CA GLY A 160 34.70 -9.20 15.92
C GLY A 160 34.21 -10.55 15.37
N LYS A 161 32.90 -10.88 15.43
CA LYS A 161 32.35 -12.09 14.78
C LYS A 161 32.75 -12.11 13.31
N ASN A 162 33.17 -13.26 12.77
CA ASN A 162 33.42 -13.42 11.33
C ASN A 162 32.11 -13.47 10.52
N CYS A 163 31.40 -12.33 10.47
CA CYS A 163 30.12 -12.15 9.79
C CYS A 163 30.10 -10.73 9.16
N PRO A 164 29.67 -10.55 7.91
CA PRO A 164 29.11 -11.53 6.96
C PRO A 164 30.18 -12.50 6.43
N SER A 165 30.01 -13.79 6.70
CA SER A 165 31.04 -14.83 6.54
C SER A 165 31.47 -15.03 5.08
N VAL A 166 30.52 -14.99 4.15
CA VAL A 166 30.78 -15.18 2.70
C VAL A 166 31.53 -13.98 2.11
N LEU A 167 31.22 -12.75 2.52
CA LEU A 167 31.95 -11.56 2.06
C LEU A 167 33.36 -11.46 2.67
N ARG A 168 33.56 -11.98 3.89
CA ARG A 168 34.85 -11.98 4.58
C ARG A 168 35.76 -13.14 4.16
N GLY A 169 35.19 -14.29 3.79
CA GLY A 169 35.90 -15.43 3.24
C GLY A 169 36.35 -15.26 1.78
N ARG A 170 36.01 -14.13 1.14
CA ARG A 170 36.38 -13.81 -0.24
C ARG A 170 37.47 -12.74 -0.30
N PRO A 171 38.47 -12.89 -1.18
CA PRO A 171 39.34 -11.78 -1.56
C PRO A 171 38.47 -10.58 -1.97
N ASP A 172 38.68 -9.44 -1.30
CA ASP A 172 37.95 -8.18 -1.50
C ASP A 172 36.41 -8.24 -1.38
N GLY A 173 35.80 -9.32 -0.87
CA GLY A 173 34.35 -9.50 -0.93
C GLY A 173 33.54 -8.35 -0.32
N TRP A 174 33.95 -7.84 0.85
CA TRP A 174 33.36 -6.65 1.46
C TRP A 174 33.51 -5.39 0.60
N ARG A 175 34.73 -5.13 0.10
CA ARG A 175 35.05 -3.98 -0.78
C ARG A 175 34.24 -4.01 -2.08
N MET A 176 34.06 -5.20 -2.65
CA MET A 176 33.21 -5.42 -3.83
C MET A 176 31.72 -5.22 -3.54
N PHE A 177 31.22 -5.62 -2.36
CA PHE A 177 29.85 -5.33 -1.96
C PHE A 177 29.61 -3.83 -1.77
N GLN A 178 30.52 -3.13 -1.08
CA GLN A 178 30.50 -1.67 -0.97
C GLN A 178 30.53 -0.99 -2.33
N ALA A 179 31.37 -1.47 -3.26
CA ALA A 179 31.42 -0.95 -4.64
C ALA A 179 30.12 -1.23 -5.41
N ARG A 180 29.43 -2.36 -5.18
CA ARG A 180 28.12 -2.65 -5.79
C ARG A 180 27.03 -1.71 -5.25
N VAL A 181 26.98 -1.47 -3.94
CA VAL A 181 26.07 -0.46 -3.34
C VAL A 181 26.38 0.94 -3.90
N ALA A 182 27.67 1.30 -3.96
CA ALA A 182 28.12 2.54 -4.59
C ALA A 182 27.79 2.61 -6.09
N THR A 183 27.59 1.48 -6.78
CA THR A 183 27.13 1.46 -8.18
C THR A 183 25.64 1.75 -8.30
N TYR A 184 24.80 1.43 -7.31
CA TYR A 184 23.39 1.82 -7.33
C TYR A 184 23.18 3.30 -6.95
N ILE A 185 23.91 3.79 -5.96
CA ILE A 185 23.96 5.23 -5.63
C ILE A 185 24.62 6.03 -6.77
N GLY A 186 25.71 5.47 -7.31
CA GLY A 186 26.51 6.07 -8.36
C GLY A 186 25.90 5.96 -9.76
N GLY A 187 25.05 4.97 -10.03
CA GLY A 187 24.28 4.87 -11.28
C GLY A 187 23.28 6.02 -11.40
N SER A 188 22.63 6.37 -10.29
CA SER A 188 21.81 7.58 -10.14
C SER A 188 22.62 8.90 -10.17
N ARG A 189 23.96 8.83 -10.19
CA ARG A 189 24.87 9.99 -10.31
C ARG A 189 25.72 10.01 -11.58
N ARG A 190 25.88 8.88 -12.29
CA ARG A 190 26.78 8.71 -13.46
C ARG A 190 26.10 8.93 -14.81
N GLN A 191 24.84 9.35 -14.81
CA GLN A 191 24.32 10.17 -15.91
C GLN A 191 24.78 11.65 -15.81
N ALA A 192 25.45 12.06 -14.72
CA ALA A 192 26.34 13.22 -14.75
C ALA A 192 27.77 12.78 -15.12
N THR A 193 28.31 13.42 -16.16
CA THR A 193 29.66 13.21 -16.72
C THR A 193 30.75 13.70 -15.76
N PRO A 194 31.99 13.13 -15.77
CA PRO A 194 33.01 13.46 -14.77
C PRO A 194 33.95 14.61 -15.16
N GLY A 195 34.24 15.49 -14.17
CA GLY A 195 35.13 16.65 -14.22
C GLY A 195 34.46 17.81 -13.47
N VAL A 196 35.07 18.52 -12.51
CA VAL A 196 36.49 18.82 -12.28
C VAL A 196 36.80 18.78 -10.77
N SER A 197 38.05 18.58 -10.38
CA SER A 197 38.51 18.68 -8.98
C SER A 197 38.54 20.14 -8.50
N PHE A 198 38.01 20.42 -7.31
CA PHE A 198 38.32 21.65 -6.56
C PHE A 198 38.65 21.39 -5.08
N ALA A 199 39.91 21.05 -4.85
CA ALA A 199 40.57 21.38 -3.58
C ALA A 199 40.89 22.88 -3.53
N ALA A 200 39.87 23.74 -3.34
CA ALA A 200 40.03 25.20 -3.23
C ALA A 200 38.83 25.90 -2.54
N ALA A 201 38.44 25.47 -1.34
CA ALA A 201 37.44 26.19 -0.52
C ALA A 201 37.74 26.09 0.99
N ALA A 202 39.03 26.11 1.35
CA ALA A 202 39.48 26.23 2.73
C ALA A 202 40.37 27.47 2.87
N ARG A 203 39.75 28.64 3.08
CA ARG A 203 40.26 29.80 3.84
C ARG A 203 39.33 31.02 3.73
N ALA A 204 39.03 31.61 4.90
CA ALA A 204 38.25 32.84 5.21
C ALA A 204 36.85 32.55 5.77
N ALA A 205 36.51 32.89 7.01
CA ALA A 205 37.31 33.28 8.19
C ALA A 205 36.51 32.78 9.43
N ALA A 206 37.06 32.01 10.37
CA ALA A 206 37.98 32.42 11.44
C ALA A 206 37.47 33.64 12.25
N GLY A 207 36.91 33.39 13.43
CA GLY A 207 36.48 34.37 14.44
C GLY A 207 36.24 33.70 15.80
N GLU A 208 36.91 34.18 16.86
CA GLU A 208 37.29 33.40 18.06
C GLU A 208 37.14 34.19 19.40
N GLN A 209 36.98 33.62 20.60
CA GLN A 209 36.98 32.20 21.04
C GLN A 209 35.80 31.77 21.98
N PRO A 210 35.83 31.83 23.35
CA PRO A 210 35.44 30.60 24.09
C PRO A 210 34.56 30.69 25.37
N LEU A 211 34.11 29.49 25.80
CA LEU A 211 33.88 28.98 27.18
C LEU A 211 32.87 29.68 28.13
N GLU A 212 31.87 28.91 28.61
CA GLU A 212 31.74 28.49 30.02
C GLU A 212 30.74 27.32 30.18
N ALA A 213 30.60 26.75 31.38
CA ALA A 213 29.93 25.47 31.66
C ALA A 213 28.87 25.57 32.80
N ASP A 214 28.16 24.46 33.03
CA ASP A 214 27.15 24.21 34.09
C ASP A 214 25.84 25.05 33.94
N ASP A 215 24.64 24.65 34.41
CA ASP A 215 24.19 23.58 35.32
C ASP A 215 22.76 23.07 34.90
N GLU A 216 22.11 22.24 35.74
CA GLU A 216 20.75 21.66 35.66
C GLU A 216 20.59 20.27 35.00
N PHE A 217 21.33 19.30 35.55
CA PHE A 217 20.83 17.91 35.70
C PHE A 217 20.49 17.61 37.18
N ALA A 218 19.41 18.19 37.70
CA ALA A 218 18.87 17.82 39.01
C ALA A 218 17.35 18.07 39.14
N SER A 219 16.66 17.13 39.82
CA SER A 219 15.33 17.32 40.43
C SER A 219 14.06 17.39 39.56
N ILE A 220 13.77 16.34 38.76
CA ILE A 220 12.39 15.81 38.64
C ILE A 220 12.41 14.28 38.80
N ASP A 221 12.89 13.81 39.95
CA ASP A 221 13.06 12.38 40.25
C ASP A 221 12.20 11.93 41.45
N ARG A 222 10.97 12.50 41.57
CA ARG A 222 10.09 12.25 42.72
C ARG A 222 8.58 12.42 42.45
N HIS A 223 8.07 12.01 41.28
CA HIS A 223 6.63 12.12 40.99
C HIS A 223 5.93 10.91 40.31
N PHE A 224 6.58 9.77 40.13
CA PHE A 224 5.93 8.56 39.59
C PHE A 224 6.14 7.29 40.44
N ALA A 225 6.18 7.48 41.77
CA ALA A 225 6.20 6.40 42.75
C ALA A 225 4.87 6.29 43.52
N ALA A 226 3.74 6.21 42.79
CA ALA A 226 2.44 5.72 43.28
C ALA A 226 1.47 5.56 42.09
N HIS A 227 1.21 4.30 41.71
CA HIS A 227 0.03 3.76 41.01
C HIS A 227 0.41 2.43 40.33
N ALA A 228 0.89 1.50 41.14
CA ALA A 228 0.65 0.08 40.89
C ALA A 228 -0.80 -0.24 41.30
N ASP A 229 -1.30 -1.39 40.83
CA ASP A 229 -2.65 -1.94 41.05
C ASP A 229 -3.79 -1.33 40.19
N ALA A 230 -3.91 -1.86 38.97
CA ALA A 230 -5.14 -1.87 38.19
C ALA A 230 -5.28 -3.24 37.50
N VAL A 231 -6.42 -3.91 37.71
CA VAL A 231 -6.68 -5.30 37.33
C VAL A 231 -6.99 -5.46 35.83
N ALA A 232 -6.63 -6.61 35.24
CA ALA A 232 -6.96 -7.01 33.87
C ALA A 232 -8.45 -6.75 33.48
N PRO A 233 -8.72 -6.27 32.25
CA PRO A 233 -10.10 -6.12 31.76
C PRO A 233 -10.74 -7.46 31.40
N ALA A 234 -12.01 -7.62 31.76
CA ALA A 234 -12.81 -8.83 31.51
C ALA A 234 -13.12 -9.05 30.02
N ALA A 235 -13.53 -10.28 29.67
CA ALA A 235 -14.03 -10.60 28.33
C ALA A 235 -15.39 -9.94 28.07
N GLU A 236 -15.58 -9.36 26.87
CA GLU A 236 -16.84 -8.73 26.48
C GLU A 236 -17.96 -9.77 26.33
N GLN A 237 -19.04 -9.60 27.10
CA GLN A 237 -20.20 -10.48 27.08
C GLN A 237 -21.40 -9.76 26.46
N ALA A 238 -21.99 -10.33 25.41
CA ALA A 238 -23.21 -9.82 24.80
C ALA A 238 -24.38 -9.89 25.78
N LEU A 239 -25.16 -8.81 25.86
CA LEU A 239 -26.40 -8.79 26.62
C LEU A 239 -27.39 -9.80 26.03
N PRO A 240 -27.91 -10.78 26.81
CA PRO A 240 -28.95 -11.67 26.34
C PRO A 240 -30.23 -10.86 26.06
N ILE A 241 -30.59 -10.72 24.78
CA ILE A 241 -31.73 -9.92 24.34
C ILE A 241 -32.81 -10.77 23.63
N PRO A 242 -34.11 -10.44 23.81
CA PRO A 242 -34.67 -9.49 24.78
C PRO A 242 -34.42 -9.92 26.24
N THR A 243 -34.21 -8.98 27.15
CA THR A 243 -33.79 -9.27 28.54
C THR A 243 -34.81 -10.06 29.37
N GLY A 244 -36.10 -10.04 29.00
CA GLY A 244 -37.17 -10.81 29.67
C GLY A 244 -37.49 -12.17 29.04
N ASP A 245 -37.06 -12.43 27.81
CA ASP A 245 -37.18 -13.73 27.12
C ASP A 245 -35.99 -13.90 26.16
N PRO A 246 -34.77 -14.16 26.69
CA PRO A 246 -33.56 -14.13 25.88
C PRO A 246 -33.57 -15.15 24.76
N ILE A 247 -33.14 -14.72 23.58
CA ILE A 247 -32.88 -15.64 22.47
C ILE A 247 -31.53 -16.29 22.71
N ALA A 248 -31.52 -17.62 22.82
CA ALA A 248 -30.31 -18.40 22.97
C ALA A 248 -29.28 -18.00 21.90
N PHE A 249 -28.02 -17.78 22.33
CA PHE A 249 -26.93 -17.52 21.40
C PHE A 249 -26.68 -18.74 20.50
N ALA A 250 -26.10 -18.50 19.32
CA ALA A 250 -25.39 -19.55 18.63
C ALA A 250 -24.10 -19.86 19.40
N THR A 251 -23.77 -21.14 19.54
CA THR A 251 -22.61 -21.62 20.30
C THR A 251 -21.76 -22.51 19.41
N SER A 252 -20.51 -22.11 19.18
CA SER A 252 -19.53 -22.97 18.53
C SER A 252 -18.92 -23.94 19.54
N THR A 253 -18.74 -25.19 19.13
CA THR A 253 -17.91 -26.20 19.83
C THR A 253 -16.60 -26.45 19.08
N ALA A 254 -16.37 -25.80 17.94
CA ALA A 254 -15.25 -26.08 17.07
C ALA A 254 -13.92 -25.62 17.67
N ALA A 255 -12.92 -26.49 17.62
CA ALA A 255 -11.57 -26.18 18.09
C ALA A 255 -10.94 -25.00 17.32
N THR A 256 -11.34 -24.80 16.06
CA THR A 256 -10.94 -23.68 15.20
C THR A 256 -12.13 -23.12 14.43
N THR A 257 -12.28 -21.80 14.51
CA THR A 257 -13.29 -21.01 13.81
C THR A 257 -12.61 -19.92 12.98
N TYR A 258 -13.33 -19.40 11.98
CA TYR A 258 -12.85 -18.34 11.08
C TYR A 258 -13.78 -17.12 11.09
N TRP A 259 -13.22 -15.92 10.89
CA TRP A 259 -14.03 -14.72 10.66
C TRP A 259 -14.74 -14.86 9.30
N PRO A 260 -16.07 -14.67 9.21
CA PRO A 260 -16.85 -15.08 8.03
C PRO A 260 -16.60 -14.29 6.74
N VAL A 261 -15.88 -13.15 6.81
CA VAL A 261 -15.53 -12.33 5.65
C VAL A 261 -14.04 -12.04 5.60
N VAL A 262 -13.47 -12.20 4.43
CA VAL A 262 -12.08 -11.90 4.09
C VAL A 262 -12.09 -10.52 3.43
N THR A 263 -11.77 -9.49 4.21
CA THR A 263 -11.99 -8.09 3.85
C THR A 263 -10.92 -7.17 4.41
N ARG A 264 -10.62 -6.08 3.69
CA ARG A 264 -9.75 -4.99 4.17
C ARG A 264 -10.52 -3.87 4.88
N HIS A 265 -11.84 -4.00 5.05
CA HIS A 265 -12.67 -2.94 5.62
C HIS A 265 -12.26 -2.64 7.08
N SER A 266 -11.94 -1.39 7.40
CA SER A 266 -11.38 -0.99 8.72
C SER A 266 -12.26 -1.39 9.92
N ARG A 267 -13.58 -1.42 9.72
CA ARG A 267 -14.59 -1.85 10.70
C ARG A 267 -14.98 -3.34 10.63
N ALA A 268 -14.20 -4.18 9.93
CA ALA A 268 -14.56 -5.58 9.63
C ALA A 268 -14.89 -6.44 10.85
N LEU A 269 -14.33 -6.11 12.02
CA LEU A 269 -14.50 -6.84 13.28
C LEU A 269 -15.51 -6.18 14.23
N GLU A 270 -16.22 -5.14 13.78
CA GLU A 270 -17.14 -4.38 14.62
C GLU A 270 -18.49 -5.10 14.78
N VAL A 271 -18.60 -5.86 15.87
CA VAL A 271 -19.82 -6.57 16.25
C VAL A 271 -20.80 -5.60 16.91
N ASN A 272 -21.72 -5.06 16.10
CA ASN A 272 -22.73 -4.14 16.62
C ASN A 272 -23.71 -4.88 17.55
N THR A 273 -23.61 -4.68 18.87
CA THR A 273 -24.45 -5.33 19.90
C THR A 273 -24.48 -4.53 21.21
N ARG A 274 -25.37 -4.92 22.14
CA ARG A 274 -25.33 -4.47 23.54
C ARG A 274 -24.50 -5.43 24.38
N LEU A 275 -23.82 -4.93 25.40
CA LEU A 275 -23.01 -5.70 26.34
C LEU A 275 -23.69 -5.79 27.72
N VAL A 276 -23.37 -6.84 28.47
CA VAL A 276 -23.68 -6.92 29.91
C VAL A 276 -22.92 -5.80 30.62
N GLY A 277 -23.64 -4.98 31.40
CA GLY A 277 -23.14 -3.72 31.97
C GLY A 277 -23.81 -2.47 31.39
N GLY A 278 -24.40 -2.56 30.19
CA GLY A 278 -25.20 -1.49 29.57
C GLY A 278 -24.53 -0.81 28.38
N ASP A 279 -23.23 -1.03 28.19
CA ASP A 279 -22.45 -0.51 27.06
C ASP A 279 -22.87 -1.12 25.71
N ALA A 280 -22.39 -0.52 24.63
CA ALA A 280 -22.54 -1.01 23.27
C ALA A 280 -21.17 -1.35 22.66
N SER A 281 -21.08 -2.52 22.03
CA SER A 281 -20.02 -2.82 21.08
C SER A 281 -20.48 -2.33 19.70
N GLY A 282 -19.63 -1.58 19.00
CA GLY A 282 -19.93 -0.95 17.71
C GLY A 282 -20.74 0.35 17.78
N ALA A 283 -20.56 1.20 16.77
CA ALA A 283 -21.10 2.57 16.74
C ALA A 283 -22.38 2.72 15.92
N ASN A 284 -22.89 1.65 15.29
CA ASN A 284 -24.07 1.69 14.43
C ASN A 284 -25.25 0.85 14.98
N PRO A 285 -26.14 1.44 15.79
CA PRO A 285 -27.25 0.74 16.43
C PRO A 285 -28.31 0.18 15.45
N SER A 286 -28.23 0.49 14.15
CA SER A 286 -29.11 -0.07 13.12
C SER A 286 -28.66 -1.44 12.59
N ARG A 287 -27.37 -1.79 12.78
CA ARG A 287 -26.75 -3.03 12.27
C ARG A 287 -26.86 -4.21 13.23
N ARG A 288 -27.21 -3.97 14.50
CA ARG A 288 -27.26 -5.00 15.55
C ARG A 288 -28.46 -5.95 15.45
N PHE A 289 -28.35 -7.09 16.12
CA PHE A 289 -29.48 -7.99 16.35
C PHE A 289 -30.61 -7.28 17.11
N LEU A 290 -31.86 -7.52 16.70
CA LEU A 290 -33.08 -6.85 17.16
C LEU A 290 -33.12 -5.31 16.99
N ALA A 291 -32.29 -4.75 16.10
CA ALA A 291 -32.50 -3.39 15.61
C ALA A 291 -33.87 -3.25 14.91
N ASP A 292 -34.42 -2.04 14.93
CA ASP A 292 -35.69 -1.75 14.25
C ASP A 292 -35.50 -1.65 12.74
N ARG A 293 -36.33 -2.39 12.00
CA ARG A 293 -36.41 -2.38 10.54
C ARG A 293 -37.79 -1.98 10.07
N SER A 294 -37.87 -1.44 8.85
CA SER A 294 -39.13 -1.04 8.21
C SER A 294 -39.97 -0.09 9.09
N GLY A 295 -39.36 1.01 9.55
CA GLY A 295 -40.02 1.99 10.43
C GLY A 295 -40.39 1.46 11.82
N GLY A 296 -39.76 0.37 12.28
CA GLY A 296 -40.05 -0.26 13.58
C GLY A 296 -41.07 -1.40 13.51
N ALA A 297 -41.59 -1.75 12.33
CA ALA A 297 -42.54 -2.86 12.15
C ALA A 297 -41.90 -4.27 12.25
N ARG A 298 -40.57 -4.38 12.13
CA ARG A 298 -39.84 -5.65 12.06
C ARG A 298 -38.57 -5.63 12.90
N TYR A 299 -38.23 -6.75 13.54
CA TYR A 299 -36.93 -6.96 14.16
C TYR A 299 -35.86 -7.36 13.15
N HIS A 300 -34.64 -6.86 13.35
CA HIS A 300 -33.46 -7.31 12.64
C HIS A 300 -33.00 -8.69 13.15
N CYS A 301 -33.02 -9.71 12.30
CA CYS A 301 -32.66 -11.09 12.66
C CYS A 301 -31.16 -11.41 12.53
N ALA A 302 -30.36 -10.44 12.06
CA ALA A 302 -28.94 -10.58 11.78
C ALA A 302 -28.08 -9.62 12.60
N ILE A 303 -26.76 -9.72 12.44
CA ILE A 303 -25.84 -8.58 12.53
C ILE A 303 -25.27 -8.30 11.15
N ASP A 304 -25.25 -7.03 10.74
CA ASP A 304 -24.70 -6.60 9.44
C ASP A 304 -23.21 -6.29 9.56
N LEU A 305 -22.36 -7.24 9.14
CA LEU A 305 -20.92 -7.06 9.17
C LEU A 305 -20.46 -6.07 8.09
N TYR A 306 -19.31 -5.45 8.36
CA TYR A 306 -18.68 -4.47 7.48
C TYR A 306 -17.70 -5.14 6.52
N CYS A 307 -17.92 -4.95 5.23
CA CYS A 307 -17.09 -5.43 4.12
C CYS A 307 -17.51 -4.73 2.83
N SER A 308 -16.81 -4.98 1.73
CA SER A 308 -17.08 -4.40 0.40
C SER A 308 -17.62 -5.46 -0.56
N GLU A 309 -18.32 -5.04 -1.62
CA GLU A 309 -18.61 -5.91 -2.77
C GLU A 309 -17.30 -6.51 -3.32
N GLY A 310 -17.32 -7.80 -3.68
CA GLY A 310 -16.13 -8.52 -4.14
C GLY A 310 -15.29 -9.21 -3.05
N ASP A 311 -15.46 -8.84 -1.77
CA ASP A 311 -14.78 -9.52 -0.64
C ASP A 311 -15.20 -11.00 -0.56
N ALA A 312 -14.28 -11.88 -0.15
CA ALA A 312 -14.56 -13.31 -0.10
C ALA A 312 -15.30 -13.69 1.19
N VAL A 313 -16.32 -14.54 1.07
CA VAL A 313 -17.05 -15.12 2.20
C VAL A 313 -16.52 -16.52 2.46
N VAL A 314 -16.22 -16.83 3.72
CA VAL A 314 -15.63 -18.11 4.15
C VAL A 314 -16.49 -18.79 5.20
N ALA A 315 -16.48 -20.13 5.20
CA ALA A 315 -17.17 -20.90 6.22
C ALA A 315 -16.50 -20.68 7.59
N VAL A 316 -17.28 -20.27 8.60
CA VAL A 316 -16.80 -20.09 9.98
C VAL A 316 -16.24 -21.40 10.54
N GLU A 317 -16.87 -22.53 10.20
CA GLU A 317 -16.54 -23.88 10.66
C GLU A 317 -16.71 -24.91 9.53
N ASP A 318 -16.27 -26.15 9.77
CA ASP A 318 -16.65 -27.29 8.93
C ASP A 318 -18.19 -27.39 8.87
N GLY A 319 -18.74 -27.75 7.71
CA GLY A 319 -20.19 -27.79 7.55
C GLY A 319 -20.68 -28.37 6.24
N LYS A 320 -21.99 -28.24 6.02
CA LYS A 320 -22.68 -28.66 4.80
C LYS A 320 -23.55 -27.53 4.28
N ILE A 321 -23.46 -27.21 2.99
CA ILE A 321 -24.36 -26.25 2.35
C ILE A 321 -25.77 -26.87 2.31
N VAL A 322 -26.75 -26.20 2.93
CA VAL A 322 -28.13 -26.69 3.03
C VAL A 322 -29.15 -25.87 2.24
N ASN A 323 -28.82 -24.63 1.85
CA ASN A 323 -29.64 -23.85 0.90
C ASN A 323 -28.82 -22.72 0.23
N PHE A 324 -29.20 -22.32 -0.97
CA PHE A 324 -28.70 -21.12 -1.67
C PHE A 324 -29.83 -20.54 -2.55
N TYR A 325 -30.22 -19.29 -2.32
CA TYR A 325 -31.44 -18.71 -2.89
C TYR A 325 -31.36 -17.19 -3.00
N HIS A 326 -32.18 -16.59 -3.89
CA HIS A 326 -32.30 -15.14 -4.01
C HIS A 326 -32.84 -14.54 -2.70
N PHE A 327 -32.18 -13.48 -2.22
CA PHE A 327 -32.43 -12.88 -0.92
C PHE A 327 -33.12 -11.52 -1.03
N TYR A 328 -32.35 -10.44 -1.19
CA TYR A 328 -32.85 -9.07 -1.20
C TYR A 328 -32.11 -8.27 -2.26
N GLN A 329 -32.80 -7.37 -2.97
CA GLN A 329 -32.14 -6.42 -3.88
C GLN A 329 -31.11 -7.04 -4.88
N ASN A 330 -31.43 -8.19 -5.48
CA ASN A 330 -30.54 -8.93 -6.40
C ASN A 330 -29.25 -9.51 -5.76
N THR A 331 -29.23 -9.69 -4.45
CA THR A 331 -28.26 -10.55 -3.75
C THR A 331 -28.88 -11.91 -3.42
N TYR A 332 -28.03 -12.83 -2.98
CA TYR A 332 -28.39 -14.18 -2.58
C TYR A 332 -28.00 -14.42 -1.12
N ALA A 333 -28.50 -15.53 -0.58
CA ALA A 333 -28.23 -15.99 0.78
C ALA A 333 -27.84 -17.47 0.75
N LEU A 334 -26.81 -17.83 1.53
CA LEU A 334 -26.22 -19.15 1.60
C LEU A 334 -26.35 -19.69 3.04
N LEU A 335 -27.04 -20.83 3.23
CA LEU A 335 -27.09 -21.48 4.53
C LEU A 335 -26.09 -22.62 4.61
N VAL A 336 -25.27 -22.62 5.67
CA VAL A 336 -24.35 -23.71 6.02
C VAL A 336 -24.71 -24.26 7.39
N GLN A 337 -24.96 -25.57 7.45
CA GLN A 337 -25.11 -26.33 8.68
C GLN A 337 -23.73 -26.68 9.22
N HIS A 338 -23.41 -26.18 10.42
CA HIS A 338 -22.24 -26.52 11.21
C HIS A 338 -22.64 -27.54 12.30
N ASP A 339 -21.74 -27.90 13.22
CA ASP A 339 -22.15 -28.75 14.35
C ASP A 339 -23.03 -27.93 15.33
N GLY A 340 -24.15 -28.49 15.78
CA GLY A 340 -25.11 -27.82 16.66
C GLY A 340 -25.95 -26.65 16.08
N TYR A 341 -25.48 -25.92 15.07
CA TYR A 341 -26.17 -24.71 14.56
C TYR A 341 -26.03 -24.48 13.03
N VAL A 342 -26.77 -23.51 12.51
CA VAL A 342 -26.76 -23.09 11.09
C VAL A 342 -26.47 -21.60 10.99
N ILE A 343 -25.60 -21.19 10.07
CA ILE A 343 -25.38 -19.79 9.70
C ILE A 343 -26.09 -19.50 8.37
N ASN A 344 -26.76 -18.35 8.27
CA ASN A 344 -27.09 -17.73 6.99
C ASN A 344 -26.06 -16.64 6.66
N TYR A 345 -25.34 -16.82 5.56
CA TYR A 345 -24.45 -15.84 4.95
C TYR A 345 -25.25 -15.09 3.88
N GLY A 346 -25.96 -14.04 4.28
CA GLY A 346 -26.79 -13.21 3.40
C GLY A 346 -26.03 -12.06 2.73
N GLU A 347 -26.61 -11.51 1.67
CA GLU A 347 -26.05 -10.44 0.82
C GLU A 347 -24.83 -10.85 -0.03
N VAL A 348 -24.76 -12.14 -0.40
CA VAL A 348 -23.71 -12.68 -1.29
C VAL A 348 -24.09 -12.56 -2.77
N ALA A 349 -23.10 -12.59 -3.66
CA ALA A 349 -23.27 -12.46 -5.11
C ALA A 349 -24.06 -13.66 -5.70
N PRO A 350 -24.93 -13.45 -6.72
CA PRO A 350 -25.75 -14.51 -7.32
C PRO A 350 -24.99 -15.73 -7.85
N ASN A 351 -23.74 -15.54 -8.30
CA ASN A 351 -22.88 -16.59 -8.83
C ASN A 351 -21.96 -17.22 -7.76
N SER A 352 -22.12 -16.90 -6.46
CA SER A 352 -21.20 -17.32 -5.39
C SER A 352 -20.87 -18.81 -5.40
N LEU A 353 -21.88 -19.68 -5.51
CA LEU A 353 -21.64 -21.12 -5.56
C LEU A 353 -21.10 -21.60 -6.92
N SER A 354 -21.69 -21.14 -8.03
CA SER A 354 -21.31 -21.58 -9.37
C SER A 354 -19.89 -21.15 -9.77
N ALA A 355 -19.44 -19.97 -9.34
CA ALA A 355 -18.07 -19.50 -9.54
C ALA A 355 -17.02 -20.31 -8.77
N LEU A 356 -17.43 -21.02 -7.72
CA LEU A 356 -16.57 -21.88 -6.89
C LEU A 356 -16.76 -23.38 -7.18
N GLY A 357 -17.63 -23.74 -8.12
CA GLY A 357 -17.98 -25.14 -8.41
C GLY A 357 -18.78 -25.85 -7.30
N LEU A 358 -19.30 -25.09 -6.33
CA LEU A 358 -20.06 -25.60 -5.18
C LEU A 358 -21.56 -25.70 -5.48
N ARG A 359 -22.26 -26.56 -4.75
CA ARG A 359 -23.71 -26.80 -4.85
C ARG A 359 -24.34 -27.06 -3.48
N ILE A 360 -25.66 -26.93 -3.41
CA ILE A 360 -26.43 -27.35 -2.23
C ILE A 360 -26.23 -28.85 -2.02
N GLY A 361 -25.84 -29.24 -0.80
CA GLY A 361 -25.48 -30.60 -0.44
C GLY A 361 -23.98 -30.84 -0.23
N ASP A 362 -23.11 -29.98 -0.76
CA ASP A 362 -21.67 -30.14 -0.62
C ASP A 362 -21.18 -29.87 0.82
N ARG A 363 -20.10 -30.56 1.22
CA ARG A 363 -19.37 -30.25 2.45
C ARG A 363 -18.37 -29.12 2.20
N VAL A 364 -18.17 -28.28 3.20
CA VAL A 364 -17.20 -27.19 3.22
C VAL A 364 -16.36 -27.27 4.49
N ASN A 365 -15.09 -26.92 4.41
CA ASN A 365 -14.18 -26.91 5.56
C ASN A 365 -14.12 -25.51 6.19
N ALA A 366 -13.78 -25.42 7.46
CA ALA A 366 -13.52 -24.17 8.16
C ALA A 366 -12.47 -23.31 7.41
N GLY A 367 -12.81 -22.06 7.12
CA GLY A 367 -11.98 -21.13 6.34
C GLY A 367 -12.04 -21.32 4.82
N GLN A 368 -12.75 -22.33 4.30
CA GLN A 368 -12.97 -22.48 2.86
C GLN A 368 -13.81 -21.32 2.33
N ARG A 369 -13.43 -20.74 1.18
CA ARG A 369 -14.27 -19.78 0.45
C ARG A 369 -15.56 -20.46 -0.01
N ILE A 370 -16.69 -19.87 0.38
CA ILE A 370 -18.05 -20.34 0.08
C ILE A 370 -18.87 -19.30 -0.72
N GLY A 371 -18.36 -18.08 -0.87
CA GLY A 371 -18.96 -17.08 -1.75
C GLY A 371 -18.16 -15.80 -1.88
N THR A 372 -18.87 -14.77 -2.32
CA THR A 372 -18.37 -13.40 -2.50
C THR A 372 -19.46 -12.42 -2.07
N ILE A 373 -19.11 -11.31 -1.41
CA ILE A 373 -20.05 -10.26 -1.03
C ILE A 373 -20.62 -9.58 -2.28
N GLY A 374 -21.93 -9.35 -2.28
CA GLY A 374 -22.63 -8.63 -3.34
C GLY A 374 -22.77 -7.12 -3.09
N ARG A 375 -23.43 -6.44 -4.02
CA ARG A 375 -23.56 -4.97 -4.15
C ARG A 375 -24.04 -4.13 -2.97
N LEU A 376 -24.40 -4.73 -1.83
CA LEU A 376 -24.83 -3.97 -0.64
C LEU A 376 -23.68 -3.66 0.33
N ASN A 377 -22.44 -4.10 0.06
CA ASN A 377 -21.26 -3.78 0.86
C ASN A 377 -21.44 -4.12 2.37
N MET A 378 -21.88 -5.35 2.61
CA MET A 378 -22.11 -5.93 3.94
C MET A 378 -22.35 -7.44 3.83
N LEU A 379 -22.05 -8.20 4.90
CA LEU A 379 -22.56 -9.55 5.08
C LEU A 379 -23.71 -9.50 6.10
N HIS A 380 -24.88 -10.00 5.71
CA HIS A 380 -26.02 -10.13 6.61
C HIS A 380 -25.95 -11.48 7.33
N PHE A 381 -25.43 -11.48 8.55
CA PHE A 381 -25.08 -12.70 9.28
C PHE A 381 -26.20 -13.09 10.28
N GLU A 382 -26.96 -14.14 9.96
CA GLU A 382 -28.00 -14.69 10.85
C GLU A 382 -27.59 -16.07 11.37
N THR A 383 -28.09 -16.46 12.55
CA THR A 383 -27.83 -17.78 13.13
C THR A 383 -29.12 -18.50 13.53
N TYR A 384 -29.12 -19.82 13.41
CA TYR A 384 -30.28 -20.67 13.62
C TYR A 384 -29.93 -21.99 14.32
N SER A 385 -30.90 -22.63 14.95
CA SER A 385 -30.77 -24.00 15.45
C SER A 385 -30.52 -24.99 14.32
N SER A 386 -29.83 -26.09 14.62
CA SER A 386 -29.60 -27.22 13.70
C SER A 386 -30.86 -27.67 12.93
N GLY A 387 -30.65 -28.16 11.70
CA GLY A 387 -31.68 -28.62 10.77
C GLY A 387 -32.44 -27.49 10.06
N THR A 388 -31.97 -26.24 10.12
CA THR A 388 -32.62 -25.09 9.48
C THR A 388 -32.17 -24.92 8.03
N THR A 389 -33.14 -24.82 7.11
CA THR A 389 -32.90 -24.74 5.65
C THR A 389 -33.46 -23.47 5.01
N LYS A 390 -33.97 -22.52 5.79
CA LYS A 390 -34.42 -21.20 5.32
C LYS A 390 -34.21 -20.14 6.40
N ASN A 391 -34.08 -18.88 6.01
CA ASN A 391 -34.12 -17.78 6.96
C ASN A 391 -35.57 -17.44 7.40
N TYR A 392 -35.69 -16.59 8.41
CA TYR A 392 -36.96 -16.17 9.01
C TYR A 392 -36.98 -14.65 9.20
N SER A 393 -37.90 -13.98 8.52
CA SER A 393 -38.28 -12.60 8.85
C SER A 393 -39.12 -12.58 10.14
N TRP A 394 -38.86 -11.61 11.03
CA TRP A 394 -39.62 -11.44 12.27
C TRP A 394 -40.33 -10.08 12.36
N PRO A 395 -41.54 -9.94 11.78
CA PRO A 395 -42.45 -8.83 12.07
C PRO A 395 -42.78 -8.79 13.57
N LYS A 396 -42.87 -7.59 14.18
CA LYS A 396 -43.17 -7.47 15.62
C LYS A 396 -44.57 -7.99 16.00
N THR A 397 -45.47 -8.08 15.01
CA THR A 397 -46.82 -8.67 15.13
C THR A 397 -46.82 -10.19 15.21
N ASN A 398 -45.69 -10.85 14.89
CA ASN A 398 -45.62 -12.30 14.77
C ASN A 398 -44.83 -12.91 15.94
N PRO A 399 -45.14 -14.15 16.35
CA PRO A 399 -44.36 -14.85 17.37
C PRO A 399 -42.90 -15.01 16.95
N ARG A 400 -41.99 -15.03 17.94
CA ARG A 400 -40.56 -15.27 17.74
C ARG A 400 -40.32 -16.51 16.88
N PRO A 401 -39.52 -16.44 15.80
CA PRO A 401 -39.14 -17.64 15.06
C PRO A 401 -38.38 -18.61 15.96
N SER A 402 -38.97 -19.77 16.24
CA SER A 402 -38.48 -20.73 17.26
C SER A 402 -37.06 -21.24 17.02
N ARG A 403 -36.61 -21.22 15.76
CA ARG A 403 -35.27 -21.63 15.34
C ARG A 403 -34.24 -20.51 15.35
N LEU A 404 -34.63 -19.24 15.50
CA LEU A 404 -33.68 -18.13 15.52
C LEU A 404 -32.71 -18.26 16.70
N ARG A 405 -31.46 -17.90 16.47
CA ARG A 405 -30.41 -17.77 17.49
C ARG A 405 -29.81 -16.38 17.42
N ASN A 406 -29.34 -15.91 18.57
CA ASN A 406 -28.70 -14.60 18.68
C ASN A 406 -27.23 -14.72 18.23
N PRO A 407 -26.80 -14.02 17.16
CA PRO A 407 -25.43 -14.11 16.66
C PRO A 407 -24.42 -13.31 17.49
N SER A 408 -24.86 -12.45 18.42
CA SER A 408 -23.98 -11.48 19.09
C SER A 408 -22.80 -12.10 19.82
N GLN A 409 -23.00 -13.10 20.68
CA GLN A 409 -21.89 -13.70 21.44
C GLN A 409 -20.94 -14.46 20.51
N LEU A 410 -21.48 -15.27 19.59
CA LEU A 410 -20.66 -15.94 18.58
C LEU A 410 -19.78 -14.95 17.81
N LEU A 411 -20.34 -13.83 17.34
CA LEU A 411 -19.56 -12.83 16.62
C LEU A 411 -18.53 -12.11 17.50
N LEU A 412 -18.81 -11.83 18.79
CA LEU A 412 -17.79 -11.31 19.71
C LEU A 412 -16.65 -12.31 19.90
N ASP A 413 -16.98 -13.58 20.13
CA ASP A 413 -16.00 -14.66 20.30
C ASP A 413 -15.16 -14.83 19.01
N LEU A 414 -15.79 -14.75 17.84
CA LEU A 414 -15.10 -14.80 16.54
C LEU A 414 -14.21 -13.56 16.33
N ALA A 415 -14.67 -12.35 16.64
CA ALA A 415 -13.87 -11.12 16.50
C ALA A 415 -12.63 -11.15 17.42
N ALA A 416 -12.78 -11.73 18.61
CA ALA A 416 -11.73 -11.89 19.60
C ALA A 416 -10.73 -13.02 19.29
N SER A 417 -11.19 -14.15 18.73
CA SER A 417 -10.40 -15.41 18.72
C SER A 417 -10.37 -16.20 17.41
N ALA A 418 -11.22 -15.90 16.43
CA ALA A 418 -11.24 -16.64 15.17
C ALA A 418 -10.01 -16.37 14.31
N VAL A 419 -9.66 -17.36 13.49
CA VAL A 419 -8.64 -17.21 12.46
C VAL A 419 -9.15 -16.23 11.41
N ARG A 420 -8.38 -15.17 11.17
CA ARG A 420 -8.63 -14.23 10.09
C ARG A 420 -7.81 -14.64 8.89
N LEU A 421 -8.48 -14.82 7.76
CA LEU A 421 -7.82 -15.02 6.48
C LEU A 421 -7.56 -13.64 5.87
N ASP A 422 -6.38 -13.50 5.30
CA ASP A 422 -6.02 -12.32 4.51
C ASP A 422 -6.65 -12.45 3.10
N PRO A 423 -7.20 -11.37 2.51
CA PRO A 423 -7.56 -11.35 1.09
C PRO A 423 -6.44 -11.80 0.15
N ASP A 424 -5.18 -11.69 0.56
CA ASP A 424 -4.00 -12.12 -0.20
C ASP A 424 -3.55 -13.57 0.09
N GLN A 425 -4.35 -14.35 0.84
CA GLN A 425 -4.20 -15.80 1.11
C GLN A 425 -2.92 -16.25 1.86
N VAL A 426 -2.84 -15.97 3.18
CA VAL A 426 -2.01 -16.78 4.12
C VAL A 426 -2.77 -16.98 5.46
N VAL A 427 -2.69 -18.19 6.03
CA VAL A 427 -3.30 -18.55 7.34
C VAL A 427 -2.32 -18.27 8.49
N MET A 428 -2.78 -17.59 9.56
CA MET A 428 -1.99 -17.27 10.76
C MET A 428 -2.50 -18.01 12.02
N PRO A 429 -1.62 -18.56 12.89
CA PRO A 429 -2.01 -19.17 14.18
C PRO A 429 -2.14 -18.17 15.35
N ARG A 430 -2.78 -18.60 16.45
CA ARG A 430 -3.43 -17.72 17.47
C ARG A 430 -2.51 -16.99 18.46
N ILE A 431 -3.02 -15.84 18.92
CA ILE A 431 -2.45 -14.91 19.91
C ILE A 431 -3.14 -15.12 21.28
N ALA A 432 -3.04 -16.32 21.86
CA ALA A 432 -3.77 -16.65 23.10
C ALA A 432 -3.08 -16.18 24.40
N ASP A 433 -1.76 -15.92 24.36
CA ASP A 433 -0.93 -15.80 25.58
C ASP A 433 -0.61 -14.35 26.02
N LEU A 434 -1.16 -13.31 25.37
CA LEU A 434 -0.77 -11.91 25.62
C LEU A 434 -1.96 -10.94 25.69
N ARG A 435 -2.53 -10.79 26.90
CA ARG A 435 -3.34 -9.62 27.28
C ARG A 435 -2.95 -9.10 28.66
N GLU A 436 -2.16 -8.04 28.67
CA GLU A 436 -2.34 -6.90 29.60
C GLU A 436 -1.67 -5.66 28.98
N GLY A 437 -2.24 -4.47 29.20
CA GLY A 437 -1.63 -3.20 28.75
C GLY A 437 -2.10 -2.62 27.41
N VAL A 438 -3.40 -2.50 27.16
CA VAL A 438 -3.90 -1.58 26.12
C VAL A 438 -3.85 -0.14 26.64
N ARG A 439 -3.00 0.70 26.05
CA ARG A 439 -3.19 2.17 26.04
C ARG A 439 -3.42 2.61 24.61
N THR A 440 -4.59 3.19 24.34
CA THR A 440 -4.95 3.81 23.07
C THR A 440 -4.25 5.15 22.90
N ILE A 441 -3.14 5.18 22.18
CA ILE A 441 -2.58 6.41 21.58
C ILE A 441 -2.10 6.07 20.16
N SER A 442 -2.61 6.83 19.19
CA SER A 442 -2.16 7.03 17.80
C SER A 442 -1.51 5.88 17.02
N MET A 443 -1.93 5.71 15.77
CA MET A 443 -1.10 5.09 14.73
C MET A 443 0.31 5.71 14.71
N PRO A 444 1.30 4.92 14.29
CA PRO A 444 1.94 5.31 13.03
C PRO A 444 1.84 4.20 11.96
N PRO A 445 1.51 4.55 10.71
CA PRO A 445 1.64 3.64 9.57
C PRO A 445 3.12 3.35 9.25
N ILE A 446 3.36 2.50 8.26
CA ILE A 446 4.68 2.38 7.63
C ILE A 446 4.97 3.71 6.93
N ALA A 447 5.83 4.52 7.51
CA ALA A 447 6.17 5.83 6.98
C ALA A 447 7.06 5.72 5.73
N PHE A 448 6.45 5.61 4.55
CA PHE A 448 7.06 6.00 3.28
C PHE A 448 6.87 7.49 3.04
N THR A 449 7.46 8.31 3.93
CA THR A 449 7.49 9.76 3.81
C THR A 449 8.94 10.26 3.92
N PRO A 450 9.63 10.55 2.80
CA PRO A 450 10.88 11.32 2.82
C PRO A 450 10.68 12.68 3.52
N ALA A 451 11.09 12.78 4.79
CA ALA A 451 11.06 13.95 5.71
C ALA A 451 9.69 14.62 5.97
N SER A 452 8.84 14.65 4.96
CA SER A 452 7.41 14.92 4.87
C SER A 452 7.11 14.90 3.36
N LEU A 453 6.37 13.89 2.85
CA LEU A 453 5.75 14.13 1.54
C LEU A 453 4.73 15.26 1.74
N PRO A 454 4.56 16.16 0.76
CA PRO A 454 3.53 17.17 0.83
C PRO A 454 2.17 16.47 0.95
N ALA A 455 1.49 16.68 2.07
CA ALA A 455 0.15 16.18 2.27
C ALA A 455 -0.80 16.77 1.21
N MET A 456 -1.82 16.01 0.83
CA MET A 456 -2.95 16.61 0.13
C MET A 456 -3.61 17.64 1.06
N ASP A 457 -3.95 18.80 0.52
CA ASP A 457 -4.97 19.65 1.14
C ASP A 457 -6.36 19.12 0.76
N GLY A 458 -7.39 19.75 1.31
CA GLY A 458 -8.77 19.43 1.00
C GLY A 458 -9.60 20.70 0.93
N LYS A 459 -10.60 20.68 0.05
CA LYS A 459 -11.51 21.80 -0.17
C LYS A 459 -12.91 21.28 -0.42
N ASP A 460 -13.86 21.81 0.32
CA ASP A 460 -15.28 21.46 0.16
C ASP A 460 -15.85 22.05 -1.14
N TRP A 461 -17.13 21.78 -1.39
CA TRP A 461 -17.85 22.14 -2.62
C TRP A 461 -17.61 23.58 -3.08
N HIS A 462 -17.07 23.71 -4.30
CA HIS A 462 -16.88 24.99 -4.96
C HIS A 462 -16.92 24.84 -6.49
N THR A 463 -16.94 25.96 -7.20
CA THR A 463 -16.90 26.06 -8.67
C THR A 463 -15.87 27.11 -9.10
N PHE A 464 -15.67 27.30 -10.40
CA PHE A 464 -14.83 28.34 -10.99
C PHE A 464 -15.59 29.10 -12.10
N GLY A 465 -15.56 30.43 -12.06
CA GLY A 465 -16.15 31.28 -13.09
C GLY A 465 -17.64 31.00 -13.35
N GLU A 466 -17.98 30.80 -14.62
CA GLU A 466 -19.35 30.46 -15.07
C GLU A 466 -19.60 28.94 -15.14
N GLY A 467 -18.76 28.13 -14.49
CA GLY A 467 -18.87 26.67 -14.47
C GLY A 467 -20.10 26.16 -13.70
N ILE A 468 -20.84 25.24 -14.31
CA ILE A 468 -22.03 24.61 -13.71
C ILE A 468 -21.70 23.42 -12.80
N ARG A 469 -20.48 22.90 -12.87
CA ARG A 469 -20.03 21.77 -12.06
C ARG A 469 -19.36 22.25 -10.79
N GLU A 470 -19.84 21.75 -9.67
CA GLU A 470 -19.16 21.89 -8.39
C GLU A 470 -18.27 20.68 -8.14
N TRP A 471 -17.14 20.87 -7.46
CA TRP A 471 -16.31 19.78 -6.98
C TRP A 471 -15.83 20.03 -5.56
N ARG A 472 -15.51 18.93 -4.89
CA ARG A 472 -14.72 18.89 -3.68
C ARG A 472 -13.64 17.82 -3.83
N TYR A 473 -12.54 18.00 -3.13
CA TYR A 473 -11.47 17.01 -3.11
C TYR A 473 -10.83 16.96 -1.73
N ASP A 474 -10.28 15.80 -1.43
CA ASP A 474 -9.45 15.55 -0.26
C ASP A 474 -8.44 14.42 -0.57
N ASP A 475 -7.84 13.91 0.48
CA ASP A 475 -6.93 12.77 0.53
C ASP A 475 -7.55 11.45 0.02
N ARG A 476 -8.88 11.34 -0.05
CA ARG A 476 -9.61 10.16 -0.54
C ARG A 476 -10.02 10.25 -2.01
N GLY A 477 -9.79 11.39 -2.66
CA GLY A 477 -10.06 11.61 -4.09
C GLY A 477 -10.93 12.83 -4.36
N LEU A 478 -11.58 12.86 -5.51
CA LEU A 478 -12.41 13.98 -5.97
C LEU A 478 -13.86 13.51 -6.21
N ALA A 479 -14.81 14.31 -5.73
CA ALA A 479 -16.23 14.15 -6.02
C ALA A 479 -16.74 15.37 -6.79
N ILE A 480 -17.56 15.14 -7.80
CA ILE A 480 -18.31 16.19 -8.50
C ILE A 480 -19.74 16.22 -7.98
N ARG A 481 -20.37 17.39 -8.01
CA ARG A 481 -21.80 17.59 -7.82
C ARG A 481 -22.35 18.30 -9.04
N GLU A 482 -23.37 17.71 -9.65
CA GLU A 482 -23.99 18.24 -10.86
C GLU A 482 -25.47 17.84 -10.89
N ASN A 483 -26.36 18.81 -11.09
CA ASN A 483 -27.82 18.65 -10.97
C ASN A 483 -28.30 18.01 -9.63
N GLY A 484 -27.50 18.15 -8.57
CA GLY A 484 -27.77 17.55 -7.25
C GLY A 484 -27.28 16.10 -7.09
N GLU A 485 -26.84 15.45 -8.16
CA GLU A 485 -26.18 14.13 -8.09
C GLU A 485 -24.71 14.31 -7.65
N ILE A 486 -24.22 13.44 -6.78
CA ILE A 486 -22.82 13.43 -6.30
C ILE A 486 -22.14 12.17 -6.80
N THR A 487 -21.05 12.31 -7.57
CA THR A 487 -20.33 11.19 -8.18
C THR A 487 -18.85 11.23 -7.82
N GLN A 488 -18.36 10.19 -7.16
CA GLN A 488 -16.93 9.97 -6.93
C GLN A 488 -16.22 9.71 -8.25
N GLN A 489 -15.09 10.39 -8.49
CA GLN A 489 -14.35 10.27 -9.74
C GLN A 489 -13.27 9.19 -9.62
N ARG A 490 -13.43 8.11 -10.38
CA ARG A 490 -12.52 6.97 -10.51
C ARG A 490 -12.52 6.46 -11.95
N TRP A 491 -11.44 5.84 -12.41
CA TRP A 491 -11.33 5.16 -13.71
C TRP A 491 -11.25 3.65 -13.56
N GLU A 492 -10.28 3.16 -12.81
CA GLU A 492 -9.98 1.73 -12.68
C GLU A 492 -10.20 1.28 -11.22
N GLU A 493 -11.10 0.31 -11.03
CA GLU A 493 -11.28 -0.36 -9.73
C GLU A 493 -10.03 -1.14 -9.32
N SER A 494 -9.30 -1.70 -10.30
CA SER A 494 -8.08 -2.49 -10.10
C SER A 494 -6.78 -1.69 -10.04
N LEU A 495 -6.83 -0.37 -10.29
CA LEU A 495 -5.69 0.55 -10.22
C LEU A 495 -4.45 0.19 -11.09
N ASP A 496 -4.60 -0.68 -12.09
CA ASP A 496 -3.53 -1.18 -12.99
C ASP A 496 -2.62 -0.08 -13.55
N THR A 497 -3.18 1.07 -13.91
CA THR A 497 -2.44 2.23 -14.42
C THR A 497 -1.53 2.84 -13.34
N MET A 498 -1.99 2.90 -12.09
CA MET A 498 -1.22 3.42 -10.95
C MET A 498 -0.13 2.44 -10.49
N HIS A 499 -0.44 1.14 -10.40
CA HIS A 499 0.58 0.11 -10.12
C HIS A 499 1.71 0.14 -11.14
N LYS A 500 1.39 0.16 -12.45
CA LYS A 500 2.41 0.21 -13.52
C LYS A 500 3.20 1.51 -13.54
N MET A 501 2.57 2.64 -13.22
CA MET A 501 3.28 3.90 -13.09
C MET A 501 4.32 3.81 -11.98
N MET A 502 3.93 3.33 -10.80
CA MET A 502 4.83 3.25 -9.65
C MET A 502 5.90 2.15 -9.78
N GLU A 503 5.60 1.06 -10.51
CA GLU A 503 6.60 0.07 -10.95
C GLU A 503 7.70 0.72 -11.80
N TYR A 504 7.33 1.52 -12.82
CA TYR A 504 8.29 2.05 -13.79
C TYR A 504 8.99 3.33 -13.32
N MET A 505 8.29 4.22 -12.61
CA MET A 505 8.77 5.57 -12.29
C MET A 505 8.51 6.03 -10.84
N GLY A 506 8.09 5.15 -9.93
CA GLY A 506 7.75 5.53 -8.56
C GLY A 506 8.89 6.20 -7.78
N VAL A 507 10.14 5.74 -7.96
CA VAL A 507 11.33 6.36 -7.33
C VAL A 507 11.56 7.81 -7.80
N PRO A 508 11.70 8.10 -9.11
CA PRO A 508 11.82 9.50 -9.56
C PRO A 508 10.58 10.35 -9.30
N LEU A 509 9.36 9.77 -9.30
CA LEU A 509 8.13 10.48 -8.99
C LEU A 509 8.11 10.99 -7.55
N LEU A 510 8.44 10.12 -6.58
CA LEU A 510 8.50 10.51 -5.17
C LEU A 510 9.67 11.46 -4.88
N ALA A 511 10.79 11.34 -5.62
CA ALA A 511 11.89 12.29 -5.53
C ALA A 511 11.49 13.70 -6.02
N ALA A 512 10.81 13.79 -7.17
CA ALA A 512 10.29 15.05 -7.70
C ALA A 512 9.20 15.66 -6.80
N SER A 513 8.30 14.83 -6.26
CA SER A 513 7.28 15.21 -5.27
C SER A 513 7.92 15.90 -4.04
N ALA A 514 8.89 15.23 -3.42
CA ALA A 514 9.59 15.75 -2.24
C ALA A 514 10.41 17.02 -2.56
N LYS A 515 11.12 17.05 -3.70
CA LYS A 515 11.96 18.20 -4.12
C LYS A 515 11.14 19.47 -4.34
N HIS A 516 9.99 19.36 -5.02
CA HIS A 516 9.20 20.53 -5.43
C HIS A 516 8.05 20.88 -4.50
N GLY A 517 7.79 20.08 -3.47
CA GLY A 517 6.65 20.31 -2.59
C GLY A 517 5.30 20.04 -3.28
N ILE A 518 5.25 19.08 -4.20
CA ILE A 518 4.02 18.65 -4.90
C ILE A 518 3.56 17.30 -4.34
N PRO A 519 2.32 17.17 -3.85
CA PRO A 519 1.75 15.87 -3.44
C PRO A 519 1.83 14.80 -4.54
N PRO A 520 2.16 13.54 -4.20
CA PRO A 520 2.31 12.46 -5.20
C PRO A 520 1.05 12.25 -6.06
N ALA A 521 -0.15 12.43 -5.49
CA ALA A 521 -1.42 12.24 -6.21
C ALA A 521 -1.55 13.16 -7.43
N LEU A 522 -1.05 14.40 -7.33
CA LEU A 522 -1.07 15.35 -8.45
C LEU A 522 -0.10 14.97 -9.56
N LEU A 523 1.10 14.47 -9.22
CA LEU A 523 2.04 13.96 -10.22
C LEU A 523 1.48 12.71 -10.92
N MET A 524 0.92 11.77 -10.16
CA MET A 524 0.29 10.57 -10.71
C MET A 524 -0.92 10.90 -11.59
N MET A 525 -1.78 11.82 -11.16
CA MET A 525 -2.87 12.36 -11.97
C MET A 525 -2.37 12.93 -13.30
N THR A 526 -1.33 13.79 -13.29
CA THR A 526 -0.80 14.41 -14.51
C THR A 526 -0.23 13.36 -15.46
N VAL A 527 0.63 12.44 -14.98
CA VAL A 527 1.17 11.37 -15.85
C VAL A 527 0.06 10.52 -16.46
N ALA A 528 -0.95 10.11 -15.70
CA ALA A 528 -2.05 9.31 -16.23
C ALA A 528 -2.90 10.09 -17.25
N THR A 529 -3.19 11.37 -16.96
CA THR A 529 -3.97 12.24 -17.85
C THR A 529 -3.25 12.45 -19.18
N GLU A 530 -1.93 12.59 -19.16
CA GLU A 530 -1.13 12.82 -20.36
C GLU A 530 -0.79 11.53 -21.13
N THR A 531 -0.48 10.42 -20.44
CA THR A 531 0.15 9.25 -21.08
C THR A 531 -0.42 7.86 -20.76
N HIS A 532 -1.57 7.72 -20.06
CA HIS A 532 -2.14 6.38 -19.76
C HIS A 532 -2.36 5.49 -21.00
N ILE A 533 -2.71 6.06 -22.17
CA ILE A 533 -2.84 5.31 -23.44
C ILE A 533 -1.54 4.62 -23.86
N TYR A 534 -0.40 5.06 -23.32
CA TYR A 534 0.93 4.52 -23.52
C TYR A 534 1.43 3.66 -22.34
N LYS A 535 0.56 3.21 -21.41
CA LYS A 535 0.95 2.36 -20.27
C LYS A 535 1.68 1.08 -20.68
N ASN A 536 1.25 0.45 -21.78
CA ASN A 536 1.92 -0.71 -22.41
C ASN A 536 3.23 -0.34 -23.15
N SER A 537 3.68 0.89 -23.06
CA SER A 537 4.99 1.38 -23.51
C SER A 537 5.64 2.23 -22.42
N LYS A 538 5.35 1.90 -21.16
CA LYS A 538 5.93 2.51 -19.94
C LYS A 538 5.74 4.02 -19.84
N PHE A 539 4.65 4.56 -20.39
CA PHE A 539 4.31 5.99 -20.33
C PHE A 539 5.38 6.91 -20.96
N THR A 540 6.31 6.38 -21.76
CA THR A 540 7.44 7.15 -22.31
C THR A 540 7.91 6.61 -23.67
N GLY A 541 8.98 7.19 -24.22
CA GLY A 541 9.58 6.75 -25.47
C GLY A 541 8.88 7.28 -26.73
N PRO A 542 9.25 6.77 -27.92
CA PRO A 542 8.86 7.35 -29.22
C PRO A 542 7.36 7.49 -29.44
N LYS A 543 6.52 6.66 -28.80
CA LYS A 543 5.07 6.78 -28.91
C LYS A 543 4.54 8.07 -28.27
N THR A 544 5.15 8.51 -27.17
CA THR A 544 4.76 9.71 -26.42
C THR A 544 5.24 11.02 -27.05
N PHE A 545 6.13 10.98 -28.05
CA PHE A 545 6.53 12.19 -28.77
C PHE A 545 5.38 12.69 -29.64
N ARG A 546 4.87 13.90 -29.39
CA ARG A 546 3.77 14.55 -30.11
C ARG A 546 4.29 15.86 -30.69
N TRP A 547 4.11 16.06 -32.00
CA TRP A 547 4.54 17.28 -32.69
C TRP A 547 3.45 18.35 -32.62
N GLU A 548 3.83 19.55 -32.21
CA GLU A 548 2.95 20.69 -31.98
C GLU A 548 3.23 21.77 -33.02
N ALA A 549 2.63 21.61 -34.21
CA ALA A 549 2.94 22.43 -35.39
C ALA A 549 2.59 23.93 -35.27
N HIS A 550 1.84 24.33 -34.25
CA HIS A 550 1.40 25.71 -34.01
C HIS A 550 2.19 26.43 -32.90
N VAL A 551 3.14 25.76 -32.27
CA VAL A 551 3.99 26.36 -31.23
C VAL A 551 5.07 27.20 -31.91
N GLU A 552 5.10 28.49 -31.61
CA GLU A 552 6.23 29.35 -31.95
C GLU A 552 7.40 29.05 -31.02
N ASN A 553 8.58 28.89 -31.59
CA ASN A 553 9.83 28.64 -30.89
C ASN A 553 10.74 29.86 -31.06
N ASP A 554 10.53 30.83 -30.17
CA ASP A 554 11.22 32.12 -30.10
C ASP A 554 12.53 32.07 -29.28
N ASP A 555 12.84 30.91 -28.68
CA ASP A 555 13.99 30.73 -27.80
C ASP A 555 15.30 30.31 -28.53
N VAL A 556 15.26 30.40 -29.87
CA VAL A 556 16.32 30.20 -30.88
C VAL A 556 16.34 31.34 -31.90
N ASP A 557 17.50 31.57 -32.55
CA ASP A 557 17.69 32.56 -33.61
C ASP A 557 18.17 31.88 -34.92
N PRO A 558 17.43 31.98 -36.04
CA PRO A 558 16.11 32.60 -36.17
C PRO A 558 14.99 31.76 -35.50
N PRO A 559 13.88 32.38 -35.06
CA PRO A 559 12.72 31.66 -34.54
C PRO A 559 12.16 30.62 -35.52
N THR A 560 11.65 29.51 -35.00
CA THR A 560 11.06 28.42 -35.80
C THR A 560 9.60 28.19 -35.46
N LEU A 561 8.80 27.68 -36.41
CA LEU A 561 7.41 27.27 -36.14
C LEU A 561 7.33 25.74 -36.03
N GLY A 562 6.80 25.28 -34.90
CA GLY A 562 6.65 23.88 -34.53
C GLY A 562 7.63 23.45 -33.45
N ASP A 563 7.12 22.71 -32.45
CA ASP A 563 7.89 22.09 -31.37
C ASP A 563 7.23 20.74 -30.98
N TYR A 564 7.47 20.21 -29.78
CA TYR A 564 6.96 18.88 -29.38
C TYR A 564 6.73 18.74 -27.87
N SER A 565 5.81 17.87 -27.49
CA SER A 565 5.74 17.30 -26.13
C SER A 565 6.29 15.87 -26.11
N ALA A 566 6.93 15.49 -24.99
CA ALA A 566 7.54 14.16 -24.83
C ALA A 566 7.56 13.69 -23.36
N GLY A 567 7.66 12.38 -23.18
CA GLY A 567 7.79 11.76 -21.84
C GLY A 567 6.47 11.63 -21.08
N PRO A 568 6.52 11.13 -19.83
CA PRO A 568 5.35 10.84 -19.00
C PRO A 568 4.49 12.06 -18.64
N MET A 569 5.10 13.22 -18.41
CA MET A 569 4.42 14.48 -18.07
C MET A 569 4.04 15.31 -19.30
N GLN A 570 4.45 14.92 -20.52
CA GLN A 570 4.19 15.67 -21.76
C GLN A 570 4.56 17.17 -21.73
N SER A 571 5.58 17.57 -20.96
CA SER A 571 6.09 18.95 -21.04
C SER A 571 6.55 19.29 -22.46
N LEU A 572 6.13 20.47 -22.93
CA LEU A 572 6.49 21.05 -24.22
C LEU A 572 7.98 21.44 -24.23
N GLY A 573 8.69 21.26 -25.34
CA GLY A 573 10.12 21.54 -25.46
C GLY A 573 10.50 22.98 -25.07
N THR A 574 9.81 23.98 -25.65
CA THR A 574 9.98 25.40 -25.30
C THR A 574 9.69 25.66 -23.81
N THR A 575 8.65 25.04 -23.25
CA THR A 575 8.32 25.19 -21.82
C THR A 575 9.38 24.56 -20.92
N ALA A 576 9.90 23.39 -21.26
CA ALA A 576 11.00 22.75 -20.54
C ALA A 576 12.25 23.65 -20.55
N ARG A 577 12.62 24.20 -21.72
CA ARG A 577 13.73 25.16 -21.84
C ARG A 577 13.50 26.43 -21.04
N TRP A 578 12.31 27.01 -21.10
CA TRP A 578 11.93 28.18 -20.31
C TRP A 578 12.00 27.91 -18.80
N VAL A 579 11.49 26.77 -18.32
CA VAL A 579 11.58 26.38 -16.91
C VAL A 579 13.04 26.26 -16.47
N MET A 580 13.89 25.56 -17.23
CA MET A 580 15.32 25.42 -16.91
C MET A 580 16.04 26.79 -16.91
N ARG A 581 15.81 27.63 -17.93
CA ARG A 581 16.46 28.94 -18.10
C ARG A 581 16.00 29.98 -17.07
N SER A 582 14.69 30.11 -16.84
CA SER A 582 14.08 31.20 -16.06
C SER A 582 13.77 30.83 -14.62
N LYS A 583 13.82 29.54 -14.27
CA LYS A 583 13.44 29.00 -12.96
C LYS A 583 14.41 27.94 -12.42
N GLY A 584 15.49 27.63 -13.15
CA GLY A 584 16.43 26.57 -12.77
C GLY A 584 17.07 26.77 -11.40
N GLU A 585 17.66 27.94 -11.14
CA GLU A 585 18.25 28.29 -9.84
C GLU A 585 17.22 28.22 -8.70
N GLN A 586 15.98 28.67 -8.95
CA GLN A 586 14.90 28.69 -7.95
C GLN A 586 14.45 27.28 -7.51
N TYR A 587 14.55 26.28 -8.38
CA TYR A 587 14.04 24.92 -8.14
C TYR A 587 15.11 23.82 -8.30
N GLY A 588 16.39 24.18 -8.36
CA GLY A 588 17.53 23.26 -8.51
C GLY A 588 17.46 22.40 -9.77
N LEU A 589 17.17 23.00 -10.93
CA LEU A 589 17.09 22.31 -12.22
C LEU A 589 18.38 22.54 -13.03
N ASP A 590 19.48 21.98 -12.53
CA ASP A 590 20.84 22.14 -13.08
C ASP A 590 21.04 21.31 -14.36
N TYR A 591 20.27 21.64 -15.39
CA TYR A 591 20.20 20.96 -16.68
C TYR A 591 20.62 21.89 -17.82
N ASP A 592 21.30 21.35 -18.84
CA ASP A 592 21.45 22.03 -20.13
C ASP A 592 20.08 22.08 -20.83
N PRO A 593 19.50 23.28 -21.07
CA PRO A 593 18.16 23.40 -21.64
C PRO A 593 18.04 22.74 -23.02
N PHE A 594 19.02 22.94 -23.91
CA PHE A 594 19.00 22.34 -25.24
C PHE A 594 19.51 20.90 -25.24
N GLY A 595 20.39 20.54 -24.30
CA GLY A 595 20.82 19.17 -24.06
C GLY A 595 19.67 18.26 -23.60
N VAL A 596 18.70 18.79 -22.85
CA VAL A 596 17.52 18.05 -22.35
C VAL A 596 16.30 18.17 -23.26
N ALA A 597 16.04 19.36 -23.80
CA ALA A 597 14.92 19.65 -24.70
C ALA A 597 15.45 20.21 -26.04
N PRO A 598 16.13 19.38 -26.87
CA PRO A 598 16.71 19.81 -28.14
C PRO A 598 15.66 20.34 -29.10
N VAL A 599 16.05 21.28 -29.97
CA VAL A 599 15.18 21.85 -31.00
C VAL A 599 15.24 21.01 -32.27
N TYR A 600 14.08 20.73 -32.86
CA TYR A 600 13.96 20.12 -34.18
C TYR A 600 13.47 21.17 -35.19
N PRO A 601 14.17 21.42 -36.30
CA PRO A 601 13.78 22.45 -37.27
C PRO A 601 12.52 22.08 -38.09
N ALA A 602 12.11 20.82 -38.04
CA ALA A 602 10.88 20.32 -38.61
C ALA A 602 10.47 19.02 -37.88
N LYS A 603 9.22 18.59 -38.07
CA LYS A 603 8.69 17.34 -37.49
C LYS A 603 9.59 16.14 -37.83
N PRO A 604 10.19 15.44 -36.85
CA PRO A 604 11.00 14.25 -37.13
C PRO A 604 10.14 13.10 -37.67
N ASP A 605 10.61 12.48 -38.76
CA ASP A 605 10.07 11.23 -39.29
C ASP A 605 11.23 10.27 -39.63
N PRO A 606 11.36 9.11 -38.95
CA PRO A 606 10.52 8.64 -37.84
C PRO A 606 10.67 9.50 -36.57
N LYS A 607 9.71 9.35 -35.65
CA LYS A 607 9.79 9.95 -34.30
C LYS A 607 11.11 9.54 -33.62
N PRO A 608 11.75 10.41 -32.81
CA PRO A 608 13.08 10.13 -32.25
C PRO A 608 13.08 8.86 -31.40
N ALA A 609 13.96 7.90 -31.72
CA ALA A 609 14.14 6.66 -30.96
C ALA A 609 14.64 6.91 -29.53
N HIS A 610 15.45 7.97 -29.37
CA HIS A 610 16.00 8.45 -28.11
C HIS A 610 15.69 9.93 -27.96
N HIS A 611 15.32 10.35 -26.75
CA HIS A 611 15.05 11.73 -26.39
C HIS A 611 15.31 11.90 -24.88
N PRO A 612 15.97 12.96 -24.40
CA PRO A 612 16.25 13.11 -22.97
C PRO A 612 14.99 13.23 -22.12
N LEU A 613 13.97 13.96 -22.60
CA LEU A 613 12.63 13.98 -21.97
C LEU A 613 11.92 12.62 -21.91
N TYR A 614 12.45 11.52 -22.48
CA TYR A 614 11.91 10.18 -22.20
C TYR A 614 12.39 9.63 -20.85
N ASP A 615 13.45 10.18 -20.26
CA ASP A 615 13.93 9.79 -18.93
C ASP A 615 12.93 10.20 -17.85
N PHE A 616 12.63 9.26 -16.94
CA PHE A 616 11.66 9.50 -15.88
C PHE A 616 12.12 10.55 -14.88
N ALA A 617 13.40 10.54 -14.46
CA ALA A 617 13.89 11.48 -13.47
C ALA A 617 13.86 12.91 -14.02
N THR A 618 14.42 13.13 -15.21
CA THR A 618 14.43 14.46 -15.83
C THR A 618 13.02 14.98 -16.14
N ASN A 619 12.13 14.14 -16.70
CA ASN A 619 10.80 14.59 -17.09
C ASN A 619 9.87 14.83 -15.87
N LEU A 620 9.95 14.02 -14.82
CA LEU A 620 9.18 14.22 -13.59
C LEU A 620 9.71 15.40 -12.77
N ASP A 621 11.02 15.62 -12.73
CA ASP A 621 11.64 16.79 -12.07
C ASP A 621 11.18 18.10 -12.72
N LEU A 622 11.22 18.17 -14.06
CA LEU A 622 10.72 19.31 -14.83
C LEU A 622 9.19 19.49 -14.68
N GLY A 623 8.40 18.43 -14.82
CA GLY A 623 6.94 18.51 -14.71
C GLY A 623 6.45 18.87 -13.30
N ALA A 624 7.14 18.41 -12.25
CA ALA A 624 6.85 18.80 -10.87
C ALA A 624 7.22 20.27 -10.60
N ALA A 625 8.36 20.75 -11.11
CA ALA A 625 8.70 22.17 -11.07
C ALA A 625 7.67 23.02 -11.84
N GLU A 626 7.20 22.51 -12.98
CA GLU A 626 6.20 23.16 -13.83
C GLU A 626 4.86 23.38 -13.09
N ILE A 627 4.40 22.38 -12.33
CA ILE A 627 3.27 22.50 -11.41
C ILE A 627 3.59 23.49 -10.27
N ARG A 628 4.78 23.36 -9.65
CA ARG A 628 5.22 24.20 -8.53
C ARG A 628 5.22 25.69 -8.85
N ILE A 629 5.66 26.06 -10.05
CA ILE A 629 5.63 27.44 -10.57
C ILE A 629 4.20 28.00 -10.61
N ARG A 630 3.18 27.17 -10.87
CA ARG A 630 1.79 27.58 -11.07
C ARG A 630 0.90 27.47 -9.82
N LEU A 631 1.38 26.90 -8.71
CA LEU A 631 0.59 26.77 -7.47
C LEU A 631 0.01 28.08 -6.94
N HIS A 632 0.65 29.22 -7.20
CA HIS A 632 0.11 30.53 -6.83
C HIS A 632 -1.21 30.90 -7.53
N LYS A 633 -1.59 30.15 -8.59
CA LYS A 633 -2.87 30.25 -9.31
C LYS A 633 -3.81 29.10 -8.98
N SER A 634 -3.29 27.87 -8.92
CA SER A 634 -4.09 26.65 -8.77
C SER A 634 -4.31 26.20 -7.32
N SER A 635 -3.52 26.68 -6.38
CA SER A 635 -3.24 25.94 -5.13
C SER A 635 -2.89 24.48 -5.48
N LEU A 636 -3.20 23.53 -4.58
CA LEU A 636 -3.07 22.09 -4.81
C LEU A 636 -4.36 21.44 -5.38
N ASP A 637 -5.33 22.26 -5.84
CA ASP A 637 -6.58 21.76 -6.41
C ASP A 637 -6.31 20.95 -7.69
N PRO A 638 -6.72 19.67 -7.78
CA PRO A 638 -6.37 18.80 -8.90
C PRO A 638 -6.95 19.28 -10.24
N ILE A 639 -8.12 19.92 -10.26
CA ILE A 639 -8.74 20.43 -11.49
C ILE A 639 -8.05 21.72 -11.94
N LEU A 640 -7.71 22.60 -10.99
CA LEU A 640 -6.96 23.82 -11.31
C LEU A 640 -5.52 23.50 -11.73
N VAL A 641 -4.89 22.49 -11.11
CA VAL A 641 -3.55 22.00 -11.51
C VAL A 641 -3.61 21.41 -12.91
N ALA A 642 -4.57 20.54 -13.22
CA ALA A 642 -4.74 19.99 -14.56
C ALA A 642 -5.00 21.08 -15.62
N ALA A 643 -5.90 22.04 -15.35
CA ALA A 643 -6.17 23.16 -16.26
C ALA A 643 -4.93 24.04 -16.48
N ALA A 644 -4.23 24.42 -15.40
CA ALA A 644 -3.04 25.28 -15.47
C ALA A 644 -1.83 24.60 -16.13
N PHE A 645 -1.73 23.27 -16.02
CA PHE A 645 -0.73 22.47 -16.71
C PHE A 645 -1.07 22.35 -18.21
N ASN A 646 -2.31 21.95 -18.54
CA ASN A 646 -2.74 21.73 -19.93
C ASN A 646 -2.75 23.00 -20.79
N ALA A 647 -3.20 24.13 -20.24
CA ALA A 647 -3.34 25.39 -20.98
C ALA A 647 -2.22 26.41 -20.68
N GLY A 648 -1.22 26.03 -19.88
CA GLY A 648 -0.18 26.94 -19.39
C GLY A 648 -0.63 27.93 -18.29
N GLY A 649 -1.94 28.02 -18.02
CA GLY A 649 -2.52 28.87 -16.99
C GLY A 649 -4.02 28.65 -16.81
N LEU A 650 -4.62 29.33 -15.82
CA LEU A 650 -6.07 29.29 -15.61
C LEU A 650 -6.75 30.35 -16.49
N TYR A 651 -7.65 29.91 -17.36
CA TYR A 651 -8.45 30.77 -18.22
C TYR A 651 -9.92 30.36 -18.12
N GLY A 652 -10.82 31.32 -17.89
CA GLY A 652 -12.25 31.08 -17.85
C GLY A 652 -12.81 30.61 -19.20
N SER A 653 -13.83 29.75 -19.16
CA SER A 653 -14.57 29.33 -20.35
C SER A 653 -16.01 28.93 -20.03
N ALA A 654 -16.97 29.69 -20.57
CA ALA A 654 -18.40 29.39 -20.53
C ALA A 654 -18.80 28.10 -21.28
N HIS A 655 -17.90 27.56 -22.12
CA HIS A 655 -18.13 26.32 -22.89
C HIS A 655 -17.67 25.06 -22.14
N SER A 656 -17.07 25.22 -20.95
CA SER A 656 -16.60 24.13 -20.10
C SER A 656 -17.50 23.99 -18.89
N ARG A 657 -17.92 22.76 -18.56
CA ARG A 657 -18.73 22.49 -17.35
C ARG A 657 -17.97 22.87 -16.07
N TRP A 658 -16.64 22.80 -16.12
CA TRP A 658 -15.71 23.23 -15.06
C TRP A 658 -15.46 24.74 -15.03
N GLY A 659 -16.03 25.52 -15.95
CA GLY A 659 -15.77 26.96 -16.11
C GLY A 659 -14.35 27.32 -16.59
N LEU A 660 -13.55 26.32 -16.95
CA LEU A 660 -12.12 26.40 -17.26
C LEU A 660 -11.82 25.93 -18.68
N ARG A 661 -10.94 26.66 -19.40
CA ARG A 661 -10.41 26.24 -20.70
C ARG A 661 -9.50 25.02 -20.52
N ALA A 662 -9.82 23.94 -21.22
CA ALA A 662 -8.98 22.77 -21.40
C ALA A 662 -9.33 22.10 -22.76
N HIS A 663 -8.44 21.24 -23.26
CA HIS A 663 -8.68 20.53 -24.52
C HIS A 663 -9.50 19.25 -24.33
N GLY A 664 -10.69 19.19 -24.92
CA GLY A 664 -11.54 17.99 -24.90
C GLY A 664 -12.01 17.60 -23.50
N ASP A 665 -11.93 16.32 -23.17
CA ASP A 665 -12.33 15.73 -21.89
C ASP A 665 -11.24 15.80 -20.80
N HIS A 666 -10.16 16.56 -21.02
CA HIS A 666 -8.94 16.51 -20.21
C HIS A 666 -9.20 16.64 -18.68
N LEU A 667 -10.07 17.58 -18.27
CA LEU A 667 -10.41 17.79 -16.85
C LEU A 667 -11.28 16.66 -16.27
N ASP A 668 -12.14 16.04 -17.08
CA ASP A 668 -12.92 14.86 -16.68
C ASP A 668 -12.01 13.64 -16.47
N ARG A 669 -11.00 13.49 -17.34
CA ARG A 669 -9.98 12.44 -17.19
C ARG A 669 -9.11 12.70 -15.96
N ALA A 670 -8.68 13.93 -15.74
CA ALA A 670 -7.86 14.33 -14.58
C ALA A 670 -8.58 14.06 -13.25
N GLY A 671 -9.84 14.49 -13.09
CA GLY A 671 -10.59 14.26 -11.85
C GLY A 671 -10.70 12.79 -11.45
N LYS A 672 -10.87 11.90 -12.44
CA LYS A 672 -10.89 10.44 -12.21
C LYS A 672 -9.52 9.85 -11.95
N TRP A 673 -8.48 10.28 -12.67
CA TRP A 673 -7.11 9.83 -12.41
C TRP A 673 -6.58 10.31 -11.05
N TYR A 674 -7.03 11.46 -10.56
CA TYR A 674 -6.76 11.92 -9.20
C TYR A 674 -7.37 10.98 -8.16
N GLY A 675 -8.63 10.58 -8.32
CA GLY A 675 -9.25 9.60 -7.40
C GLY A 675 -8.60 8.22 -7.44
N ASP A 676 -8.18 7.75 -8.62
CA ASP A 676 -7.37 6.53 -8.75
C ASP A 676 -6.01 6.68 -8.05
N ALA A 677 -5.34 7.83 -8.19
CA ALA A 677 -4.06 8.09 -7.54
C ALA A 677 -4.20 8.16 -6.01
N CYS A 678 -5.20 8.88 -5.47
CA CYS A 678 -5.48 8.90 -4.03
C CYS A 678 -5.77 7.49 -3.49
N ALA A 679 -6.60 6.71 -4.17
CA ALA A 679 -6.92 5.35 -3.74
C ALA A 679 -5.72 4.40 -3.80
N TYR A 680 -4.83 4.55 -4.78
CA TYR A 680 -3.56 3.83 -4.81
C TYR A 680 -2.66 4.24 -3.63
N LEU A 681 -2.56 5.54 -3.32
CA LEU A 681 -1.75 6.03 -2.20
C LEU A 681 -2.27 5.56 -0.84
N ILE A 682 -3.60 5.43 -0.70
CA ILE A 682 -4.26 4.77 0.43
C ILE A 682 -3.95 3.26 0.44
N GLU A 683 -4.01 2.57 -0.71
CA GLU A 683 -3.69 1.13 -0.82
C GLU A 683 -2.26 0.83 -0.34
N ILE A 684 -1.30 1.70 -0.66
CA ILE A 684 0.11 1.55 -0.23
C ILE A 684 0.46 2.27 1.09
N GLY A 685 -0.51 2.88 1.77
CA GLY A 685 -0.33 3.53 3.08
C GLY A 685 0.58 4.77 3.08
N VAL A 686 0.63 5.51 1.97
CA VAL A 686 1.30 6.82 1.86
C VAL A 686 0.41 7.98 2.31
N VAL A 687 -0.91 7.76 2.28
CA VAL A 687 -1.98 8.67 2.69
C VAL A 687 -2.87 7.97 3.72
#